data_AF-A0AA37K7H2-F1
#
_entry.id   AF-A0AA37K7H2-F1
#
_cell.length_a   1.000
_cell.length_b   1.000
_cell.length_c   1.000
_cell.angle_alpha   90.00
_cell.angle_beta   90.00
_cell.angle_gamma   90.00
#
_symmetry.space_group_name_H-M   'P 1'
#
loop_
_entity.id
_entity.type
_entity.pdbx_description
1 polymer ?
#
loop_
_entity_poly.entity_id
_entity_poly.type
_entity_poly.pdbx_seq_one_letter_code
_entity_poly.pdbx_strand_id
1 'polypeptide(L)'
;MKQLLKLSLAMLLACVLSLGSLTAAFAEAPAEQEPPAAAGPAEPIDTPLSETDRPTAPPAGDPEPPETPPAEPQPGEPEPAGPEAPEKADPDLPEGSGEESDADPEDPQEPGELPVMANALAAPVPVNAPEAEEAEIRSVTVSPEQIKNGGTVTVTVEMYCPWTPDKKEGVWLNFMHTDDPDRTFLVRCLTVKASEENHIYSLVGTIDVKPYNYSGTYRLEYMDNQITNRDYCSARYKEHQSVHFSILPLPEGWQKSFTVENKFSDEDAPILEEIIFDLNPVVMEGEDKDVPIRLKVKSGSSGVNYIEGAVANENFPDKEYDFKVINFSQSQTENGYYEAVITIPKYASAGDYHLTSLHLGNINENYRTYYSKINENDYKGEPGCEELTDILANAHFEVTNLHGDDHPPILEKVEIRPDHVAAGSAEKGGGYDFEIILTVTDGGGSGFNPESPNDAIIMESLSGGDRIKTRAEYKGPGSEVNTYVYSQKLYDGDTTEDTTYYIKQIHLEDKARNFVYYRSTKSPREDTLPLPNEATLTVGTGGSGGGGGGGGGGGGGGGGHHGGGGGGGGGGGGGAGGSANANLIRSATVTKSTTTAVSNAIAAAKKAGLASTTATVTVKTGTEISPQTVRAIVKAANTAAAKKGVAVNTILSIENWKVDRNTGKNVLNYRAAFDPAKWTAATNLKFSLRTDDLSVRTAFEKIYANQMAIIKFDQKGSFGMPVTITVKPDFSKLNTQTLYFYAYDQANKTITQIAAPNNWFDKSGYLHFTTTMGNHVIITDRPLVKK
;
A
#
# COMPACT_ATOMS: atom_id res chain seq x y z
N MET A 1 15.09 60.56 -12.15
CA MET A 1 15.43 60.02 -13.50
C MET A 1 16.95 59.96 -13.82
N LYS A 2 17.81 60.92 -13.40
CA LYS A 2 19.26 60.86 -13.70
C LYS A 2 20.14 59.94 -12.80
N GLN A 3 19.59 59.34 -11.73
CA GLN A 3 20.33 58.38 -10.88
C GLN A 3 20.16 56.91 -11.30
N LEU A 4 18.98 56.48 -11.80
CA LEU A 4 18.82 55.11 -12.32
C LEU A 4 19.70 54.83 -13.54
N LEU A 5 19.97 55.83 -14.38
CA LEU A 5 20.83 55.68 -15.56
C LEU A 5 22.32 55.47 -15.22
N LYS A 6 22.74 55.74 -13.97
CA LYS A 6 24.11 55.42 -13.49
C LYS A 6 24.22 54.01 -12.93
N LEU A 7 23.11 53.40 -12.49
CA LEU A 7 23.11 52.02 -11.98
C LEU A 7 23.13 50.99 -13.11
N SER A 8 22.39 51.24 -14.21
CA SER A 8 22.38 50.34 -15.37
C SER A 8 23.74 50.26 -16.09
N LEU A 9 24.46 51.39 -16.21
CA LEU A 9 25.77 51.41 -16.85
C LEU A 9 26.87 50.74 -16.01
N ALA A 10 26.73 50.73 -14.67
CA ALA A 10 27.64 50.00 -13.78
C ALA A 10 27.40 48.48 -13.84
N MET A 11 26.14 48.03 -13.97
CA MET A 11 25.82 46.60 -14.14
C MET A 11 26.29 46.05 -15.49
N LEU A 12 26.17 46.82 -16.58
CA LEU A 12 26.63 46.35 -17.89
C LEU A 12 28.15 46.15 -17.95
N LEU A 13 28.93 46.97 -17.24
CA LEU A 13 30.39 46.84 -17.18
C LEU A 13 30.87 45.65 -16.31
N ALA A 14 30.06 45.23 -15.33
CA ALA A 14 30.34 44.04 -14.51
C ALA A 14 30.13 42.72 -15.28
N CYS A 15 29.17 42.68 -16.21
CA CYS A 15 28.92 41.50 -17.05
C CYS A 15 30.01 41.25 -18.11
N VAL A 16 30.74 42.29 -18.55
CA VAL A 16 31.83 42.13 -19.54
C VAL A 16 33.14 41.61 -18.91
N LEU A 17 33.33 41.80 -17.60
CA LEU A 17 34.53 41.34 -16.87
C LEU A 17 34.44 39.88 -16.34
N SER A 18 33.27 39.25 -16.37
CA SER A 18 33.07 37.87 -15.88
C SER A 18 33.17 36.78 -16.96
N LEU A 19 33.31 37.17 -18.23
CA LEU A 19 33.48 36.24 -19.37
C LEU A 19 34.95 36.11 -19.85
N GLY A 20 35.91 36.75 -19.16
CA GLY A 20 37.31 36.88 -19.61
C GLY A 20 38.36 36.05 -18.85
N SER A 21 37.98 35.15 -17.93
CA SER A 21 38.94 34.47 -17.03
C SER A 21 38.72 32.96 -16.89
N LEU A 22 38.67 32.24 -18.02
CA LEU A 22 38.67 30.76 -18.02
C LEU A 22 39.76 30.11 -18.91
N THR A 23 40.87 30.81 -19.15
CA THR A 23 42.02 30.30 -19.95
C THR A 23 43.40 30.74 -19.43
N ALA A 24 43.70 30.53 -18.13
CA ALA A 24 45.08 30.48 -17.62
C ALA A 24 45.15 29.97 -16.16
N ALA A 25 45.34 28.65 -15.96
CA ALA A 25 45.85 28.04 -14.72
C ALA A 25 46.12 26.54 -14.92
N PHE A 26 47.06 26.20 -15.81
CA PHE A 26 47.58 24.83 -15.95
C PHE A 26 49.10 24.91 -16.10
N ALA A 27 49.79 25.18 -14.99
CA ALA A 27 51.24 25.10 -14.84
C ALA A 27 51.62 25.05 -13.36
N GLU A 28 52.75 24.40 -13.07
CA GLU A 28 53.51 24.40 -11.82
C GLU A 28 52.92 23.72 -10.57
N ALA A 29 53.48 22.54 -10.32
CA ALA A 29 53.76 21.97 -9.01
C ALA A 29 55.23 21.46 -9.04
N PRO A 30 55.90 21.20 -7.91
CA PRO A 30 55.73 21.76 -6.56
C PRO A 30 57.05 22.31 -5.97
N ALA A 31 57.01 22.82 -4.73
CA ALA A 31 58.19 22.95 -3.87
C ALA A 31 57.91 22.27 -2.52
N GLU A 32 58.98 21.76 -1.88
CA GLU A 32 58.92 20.77 -0.81
C GLU A 32 58.44 21.30 0.55
N GLN A 33 57.86 20.42 1.37
CA GLN A 33 58.06 20.44 2.81
C GLN A 33 58.02 19.01 3.38
N GLU A 34 59.05 18.65 4.14
CA GLU A 34 59.30 17.30 4.66
C GLU A 34 58.35 16.92 5.81
N PRO A 35 57.95 15.63 5.93
CA PRO A 35 57.48 15.06 7.19
C PRO A 35 58.67 14.62 8.09
N PRO A 36 58.53 14.65 9.43
CA PRO A 36 59.63 14.27 10.31
C PRO A 36 59.91 12.75 10.33
N ALA A 37 61.17 12.41 10.10
CA ALA A 37 61.80 11.11 10.39
C ALA A 37 61.88 10.85 11.92
N ALA A 38 62.07 9.63 12.45
CA ALA A 38 62.05 8.28 11.90
C ALA A 38 61.91 7.25 13.05
N ALA A 39 61.49 6.03 12.75
CA ALA A 39 61.85 4.84 13.53
C ALA A 39 61.74 3.56 12.67
N GLY A 40 62.85 2.84 12.54
CA GLY A 40 62.95 1.47 12.05
C GLY A 40 64.28 0.88 12.56
N PRO A 41 64.73 -0.31 12.10
CA PRO A 41 64.02 -1.29 11.27
C PRO A 41 64.03 -2.71 11.89
N ALA A 42 63.35 -3.66 11.23
CA ALA A 42 63.68 -5.10 11.33
C ALA A 42 63.27 -5.81 10.02
N GLU A 43 64.26 -6.39 9.33
CA GLU A 43 64.11 -7.28 8.16
C GLU A 43 64.78 -8.65 8.49
N PRO A 44 64.97 -9.60 7.54
CA PRO A 44 63.94 -10.48 7.00
C PRO A 44 64.37 -11.97 7.04
N ILE A 45 63.49 -12.93 6.73
CA ILE A 45 63.91 -14.30 6.32
C ILE A 45 63.02 -14.85 5.18
N ASP A 46 63.67 -15.05 4.04
CA ASP A 46 63.47 -15.98 2.91
C ASP A 46 62.11 -16.59 2.50
N THR A 47 61.87 -16.49 1.18
CA THR A 47 61.07 -17.43 0.36
C THR A 47 61.93 -18.64 -0.06
N PRO A 48 61.31 -19.71 -0.61
CA PRO A 48 61.44 -19.87 -2.07
C PRO A 48 60.20 -20.44 -2.80
N LEU A 49 60.29 -20.43 -4.14
CA LEU A 49 59.28 -20.82 -5.13
C LEU A 49 59.24 -22.33 -5.42
N SER A 50 58.13 -22.82 -6.01
CA SER A 50 58.17 -23.60 -7.27
C SER A 50 56.78 -23.87 -7.88
N GLU A 51 56.65 -23.70 -9.20
CA GLU A 51 55.53 -24.18 -10.03
C GLU A 51 55.68 -25.67 -10.39
N THR A 52 54.59 -26.36 -10.78
CA THR A 52 54.48 -27.13 -12.06
C THR A 52 53.17 -27.92 -12.23
N ASP A 53 52.54 -27.71 -13.38
CA ASP A 53 51.82 -28.65 -14.30
C ASP A 53 50.66 -29.62 -13.94
N ARG A 54 49.72 -29.66 -14.92
CA ARG A 54 48.65 -30.64 -15.24
C ARG A 54 49.24 -31.82 -16.10
N PRO A 55 48.54 -32.91 -16.59
CA PRO A 55 47.11 -33.01 -16.97
C PRO A 55 46.35 -34.40 -16.99
N THR A 56 45.04 -34.33 -17.34
CA THR A 56 44.17 -35.30 -18.09
C THR A 56 43.95 -36.79 -17.70
N ALA A 57 42.75 -37.13 -17.18
CA ALA A 57 41.58 -37.87 -17.79
C ALA A 57 41.78 -39.08 -18.78
N PRO A 58 40.73 -39.92 -19.13
CA PRO A 58 39.54 -40.50 -18.43
C PRO A 58 39.32 -42.03 -18.81
N PRO A 59 38.13 -42.60 -19.16
CA PRO A 59 36.82 -42.83 -18.47
C PRO A 59 36.34 -44.33 -18.40
N ALA A 60 35.09 -44.53 -17.86
CA ALA A 60 34.00 -45.42 -18.35
C ALA A 60 33.55 -46.66 -17.52
N GLY A 61 32.22 -46.84 -17.39
CA GLY A 61 31.58 -48.16 -17.15
C GLY A 61 30.40 -48.25 -16.14
N ASP A 62 29.17 -48.04 -16.60
CA ASP A 62 27.90 -48.64 -16.12
C ASP A 62 27.33 -49.51 -17.29
N PRO A 63 26.32 -50.43 -17.18
CA PRO A 63 25.24 -50.50 -16.16
C PRO A 63 24.65 -51.90 -15.73
N GLU A 64 23.64 -51.88 -14.85
CA GLU A 64 22.43 -52.76 -14.69
C GLU A 64 22.39 -54.17 -13.96
N PRO A 65 21.19 -54.64 -13.47
CA PRO A 65 20.95 -55.76 -12.50
C PRO A 65 20.10 -56.93 -13.12
N PRO A 66 19.08 -57.62 -12.51
CA PRO A 66 18.72 -58.08 -11.13
C PRO A 66 18.37 -59.61 -11.03
N GLU A 67 17.89 -60.17 -9.88
CA GLU A 67 17.03 -61.40 -9.82
C GLU A 67 16.32 -61.66 -8.44
N THR A 68 15.39 -62.65 -8.32
CA THR A 68 14.15 -62.58 -7.48
C THR A 68 13.85 -63.76 -6.45
N PRO A 69 12.62 -64.24 -6.08
CA PRO A 69 12.18 -64.51 -4.68
C PRO A 69 11.74 -66.00 -4.40
N PRO A 70 11.01 -66.42 -3.31
CA PRO A 70 9.51 -66.30 -3.22
C PRO A 70 8.78 -66.45 -1.82
N ALA A 71 7.43 -66.38 -1.84
CA ALA A 71 6.42 -67.22 -1.12
C ALA A 71 5.69 -66.84 0.22
N GLU A 72 4.39 -67.19 0.24
CA GLU A 72 3.21 -66.96 1.13
C GLU A 72 2.99 -68.07 2.23
N PRO A 73 1.92 -68.13 3.11
CA PRO A 73 0.51 -67.65 2.98
C PRO A 73 -0.29 -67.13 4.23
N GLN A 74 -1.55 -66.72 3.99
CA GLN A 74 -2.68 -66.48 4.95
C GLN A 74 -3.48 -67.81 5.27
N PRO A 75 -4.67 -67.90 5.96
CA PRO A 75 -5.64 -66.88 6.51
C PRO A 75 -6.31 -67.18 7.90
N GLY A 76 -7.28 -66.34 8.36
CA GLY A 76 -8.39 -66.80 9.25
C GLY A 76 -9.03 -65.81 10.26
N GLU A 77 -10.34 -65.55 10.13
CA GLU A 77 -11.32 -65.01 11.14
C GLU A 77 -12.26 -66.18 11.60
N PRO A 78 -12.98 -66.18 12.77
CA PRO A 78 -14.03 -65.19 13.15
C PRO A 78 -14.29 -64.95 14.70
N GLU A 79 -15.40 -64.24 15.03
CA GLU A 79 -16.01 -63.89 16.36
C GLU A 79 -16.50 -65.11 17.24
N PRO A 80 -17.20 -65.04 18.44
CA PRO A 80 -17.87 -63.90 19.16
C PRO A 80 -17.97 -63.89 20.75
N ALA A 81 -18.72 -62.90 21.29
CA ALA A 81 -19.51 -62.87 22.58
C ALA A 81 -18.89 -62.52 23.99
N GLY A 82 -19.69 -61.88 24.88
CA GLY A 82 -19.37 -61.37 26.26
C GLY A 82 -19.68 -62.35 27.43
N PRO A 83 -20.14 -61.95 28.67
CA PRO A 83 -20.48 -60.62 29.27
C PRO A 83 -20.12 -60.40 30.81
N GLU A 84 -20.67 -59.33 31.43
CA GLU A 84 -21.09 -59.08 32.87
C GLU A 84 -20.16 -58.93 34.13
N ALA A 85 -20.32 -57.78 34.85
CA ALA A 85 -20.48 -57.52 36.32
C ALA A 85 -19.36 -57.90 37.37
N PRO A 86 -19.36 -57.46 38.68
CA PRO A 86 -20.43 -56.87 39.53
C PRO A 86 -20.12 -55.75 40.61
N GLU A 87 -21.17 -54.97 40.94
CA GLU A 87 -21.77 -54.55 42.25
C GLU A 87 -20.99 -54.26 43.58
N LYS A 88 -21.27 -53.07 44.21
CA LYS A 88 -21.59 -52.76 45.67
C LYS A 88 -21.22 -51.29 46.08
N ALA A 89 -21.66 -50.69 47.20
CA ALA A 89 -23.01 -50.36 47.73
C ALA A 89 -22.93 -49.65 49.12
N ASP A 90 -23.28 -48.34 49.21
CA ASP A 90 -23.89 -47.54 50.33
C ASP A 90 -23.38 -47.64 51.83
N PRO A 91 -23.88 -46.90 52.86
CA PRO A 91 -24.94 -45.85 52.93
C PRO A 91 -24.67 -44.59 53.83
N ASP A 92 -25.69 -43.70 53.90
CA ASP A 92 -26.30 -43.04 55.09
C ASP A 92 -26.52 -41.49 55.13
N LEU A 93 -27.72 -41.14 55.64
CA LEU A 93 -28.41 -39.84 55.83
C LEU A 93 -28.17 -39.25 57.26
N PRO A 94 -28.66 -38.04 57.70
CA PRO A 94 -29.98 -37.45 57.43
C PRO A 94 -30.20 -35.89 57.45
N GLU A 95 -31.47 -35.53 57.17
CA GLU A 95 -32.38 -34.44 57.64
C GLU A 95 -31.91 -33.50 58.79
N GLY A 96 -32.41 -32.26 59.02
CA GLY A 96 -33.51 -31.46 58.45
C GLY A 96 -33.90 -30.26 59.38
N SER A 97 -34.87 -29.39 59.00
CA SER A 97 -35.45 -28.22 59.77
C SER A 97 -34.53 -27.02 60.13
N GLY A 98 -35.00 -25.78 60.39
CA GLY A 98 -36.34 -25.13 60.36
C GLY A 98 -36.33 -23.74 61.05
N GLU A 99 -37.41 -22.94 60.91
CA GLU A 99 -37.75 -21.64 61.61
C GLU A 99 -36.89 -20.40 61.21
N GLU A 100 -37.39 -19.23 60.77
CA GLU A 100 -38.50 -18.28 61.13
C GLU A 100 -38.23 -17.30 62.30
N SER A 101 -38.25 -15.98 62.04
CA SER A 101 -39.11 -14.96 62.72
C SER A 101 -38.75 -13.48 62.40
N ASP A 102 -39.72 -12.76 61.81
CA ASP A 102 -40.21 -11.38 62.07
C ASP A 102 -39.31 -10.21 62.58
N ALA A 103 -39.36 -9.05 61.89
CA ALA A 103 -40.17 -7.87 62.30
C ALA A 103 -39.77 -6.52 61.60
N ASP A 104 -40.79 -5.76 61.17
CA ASP A 104 -40.82 -4.38 60.63
C ASP A 104 -40.75 -3.31 61.78
N PRO A 105 -40.76 -1.94 61.62
CA PRO A 105 -41.13 -1.13 60.43
C PRO A 105 -40.40 0.23 60.18
N GLU A 106 -40.94 0.98 59.20
CA GLU A 106 -40.90 2.45 58.94
C GLU A 106 -40.18 2.95 57.66
N ASP A 107 -40.97 3.14 56.60
CA ASP A 107 -40.77 4.12 55.50
C ASP A 107 -41.58 5.40 55.82
N PRO A 108 -41.17 6.61 55.38
CA PRO A 108 -41.83 7.13 54.18
C PRO A 108 -40.96 8.02 53.23
N GLN A 109 -41.18 7.81 51.93
CA GLN A 109 -41.25 8.80 50.81
C GLN A 109 -40.22 8.71 49.67
N GLU A 110 -40.66 7.98 48.64
CA GLU A 110 -40.43 8.07 47.18
C GLU A 110 -40.31 9.49 46.57
N PRO A 111 -39.78 9.67 45.33
CA PRO A 111 -40.51 9.23 44.12
C PRO A 111 -39.67 8.72 42.92
N GLY A 112 -40.28 7.83 42.11
CA GLY A 112 -40.03 7.83 40.64
C GLY A 112 -39.86 6.50 39.91
N GLU A 113 -40.85 5.60 39.93
CA GLU A 113 -40.91 4.51 38.94
C GLU A 113 -41.37 4.98 37.55
N LEU A 114 -40.81 4.36 36.50
CA LEU A 114 -41.40 4.29 35.16
C LEU A 114 -41.82 2.83 34.89
N PRO A 115 -43.04 2.55 34.41
CA PRO A 115 -43.60 1.21 34.46
C PRO A 115 -43.06 0.27 33.38
N VAL A 116 -42.75 -0.96 33.79
CA VAL A 116 -42.58 -2.09 32.87
C VAL A 116 -43.96 -2.56 32.41
N MET A 117 -44.25 -2.44 31.11
CA MET A 117 -45.39 -3.09 30.47
C MET A 117 -44.92 -4.27 29.62
N ALA A 118 -45.11 -5.48 30.16
CA ALA A 118 -44.93 -6.71 29.39
C ALA A 118 -46.14 -6.92 28.47
N ASN A 119 -45.97 -6.69 27.16
CA ASN A 119 -46.91 -7.16 26.15
C ASN A 119 -46.53 -8.59 25.73
N ALA A 120 -47.16 -9.57 26.38
CA ALA A 120 -47.16 -10.94 25.89
C ALA A 120 -47.83 -11.00 24.51
N LEU A 121 -47.22 -11.73 23.57
CA LEU A 121 -47.83 -12.04 22.28
C LEU A 121 -49.14 -12.80 22.50
N ALA A 122 -50.26 -12.19 22.14
CA ALA A 122 -51.56 -12.86 22.18
C ALA A 122 -51.64 -13.97 21.12
N ALA A 123 -52.38 -15.03 21.43
CA ALA A 123 -52.64 -16.14 20.53
C ALA A 123 -53.31 -15.69 19.21
N PRO A 124 -53.14 -16.42 18.09
CA PRO A 124 -53.65 -16.01 16.78
C PRO A 124 -55.16 -15.78 16.78
N VAL A 125 -55.57 -14.66 16.19
CA VAL A 125 -56.97 -14.20 16.15
C VAL A 125 -57.84 -15.14 15.29
N PRO A 126 -59.05 -15.53 15.72
CA PRO A 126 -59.94 -16.38 14.93
C PRO A 126 -60.45 -15.73 13.64
N VAL A 127 -60.84 -16.58 12.68
CA VAL A 127 -61.06 -16.34 11.23
C VAL A 127 -62.16 -15.32 10.84
N ASN A 128 -62.75 -14.56 11.77
CA ASN A 128 -63.87 -13.63 11.49
C ASN A 128 -63.72 -12.27 12.19
N ALA A 129 -62.60 -11.58 11.96
CA ALA A 129 -62.46 -10.15 12.23
C ALA A 129 -62.47 -9.37 10.91
N PRO A 130 -63.50 -8.55 10.60
CA PRO A 130 -63.41 -7.56 9.53
C PRO A 130 -62.45 -6.44 9.95
N GLU A 131 -61.76 -5.83 8.98
CA GLU A 131 -60.88 -4.66 9.18
C GLU A 131 -59.58 -4.92 9.97
N ALA A 132 -58.74 -5.83 9.48
CA ALA A 132 -57.29 -5.72 9.71
C ALA A 132 -56.71 -4.73 8.68
N GLU A 133 -56.36 -3.51 9.11
CA GLU A 133 -55.81 -2.46 8.21
C GLU A 133 -54.36 -2.75 7.76
N GLU A 134 -53.64 -3.65 8.45
CA GLU A 134 -52.25 -4.00 8.13
C GLU A 134 -52.11 -5.40 7.52
N ALA A 135 -51.14 -5.56 6.61
CA ALA A 135 -50.74 -6.86 6.11
C ALA A 135 -49.88 -7.61 7.14
N GLU A 136 -50.10 -8.93 7.28
CA GLU A 136 -49.55 -9.76 8.36
C GLU A 136 -49.06 -11.12 7.83
N ILE A 137 -47.82 -11.49 8.13
CA ILE A 137 -47.28 -12.82 7.84
C ILE A 137 -47.96 -13.84 8.76
N ARG A 138 -48.62 -14.84 8.17
CA ARG A 138 -49.34 -15.90 8.89
C ARG A 138 -48.43 -17.08 9.22
N SER A 139 -47.56 -17.49 8.29
CA SER A 139 -46.60 -18.56 8.53
C SER A 139 -45.41 -18.52 7.57
N VAL A 140 -44.29 -19.08 8.03
CA VAL A 140 -43.14 -19.44 7.19
C VAL A 140 -42.99 -20.96 7.26
N THR A 141 -42.77 -21.60 6.12
CA THR A 141 -42.56 -23.05 6.01
C THR A 141 -41.42 -23.37 5.06
N VAL A 142 -40.75 -24.50 5.28
CA VAL A 142 -39.59 -24.96 4.52
C VAL A 142 -39.78 -26.44 4.21
N SER A 143 -39.51 -26.87 2.97
CA SER A 143 -39.68 -28.27 2.57
C SER A 143 -38.74 -28.64 1.40
N PRO A 144 -38.01 -29.77 1.48
CA PRO A 144 -37.93 -30.69 2.62
C PRO A 144 -37.10 -30.09 3.77
N GLU A 145 -37.39 -30.52 5.01
CA GLU A 145 -36.61 -30.13 6.20
C GLU A 145 -35.25 -30.85 6.30
N GLN A 146 -35.04 -31.91 5.52
CA GLN A 146 -33.76 -32.60 5.36
C GLN A 146 -33.47 -32.86 3.88
N ILE A 147 -32.23 -32.63 3.46
CA ILE A 147 -31.78 -32.88 2.08
C ILE A 147 -30.43 -33.59 2.08
N LYS A 148 -30.23 -34.54 1.15
CA LYS A 148 -29.00 -35.35 1.09
C LYS A 148 -28.36 -35.30 -0.29
N ASN A 149 -27.09 -34.93 -0.35
CA ASN A 149 -26.33 -34.73 -1.60
C ASN A 149 -27.00 -33.73 -2.56
N GLY A 150 -27.49 -32.62 -2.01
CA GLY A 150 -28.09 -31.51 -2.75
C GLY A 150 -29.51 -31.73 -3.26
N GLY A 151 -30.01 -30.73 -4.01
CA GLY A 151 -31.37 -30.60 -4.52
C GLY A 151 -32.04 -29.30 -4.05
N THR A 152 -33.34 -29.18 -4.29
CA THR A 152 -34.07 -27.92 -4.06
C THR A 152 -34.85 -27.94 -2.74
N VAL A 153 -34.66 -26.90 -1.92
CA VAL A 153 -35.48 -26.59 -0.74
C VAL A 153 -36.44 -25.46 -1.10
N THR A 154 -37.73 -25.69 -0.92
CA THR A 154 -38.79 -24.69 -1.14
C THR A 154 -39.09 -23.96 0.16
N VAL A 155 -39.16 -22.63 0.09
CA VAL A 155 -39.54 -21.75 1.20
C VAL A 155 -40.84 -21.04 0.83
N THR A 156 -41.86 -21.22 1.66
CA THR A 156 -43.20 -20.65 1.45
C THR A 156 -43.58 -19.75 2.60
N VAL A 157 -43.95 -18.51 2.29
CA VAL A 157 -44.50 -17.52 3.22
C VAL A 157 -45.98 -17.32 2.89
N GLU A 158 -46.85 -17.64 3.84
CA GLU A 158 -48.28 -17.33 3.75
C GLU A 158 -48.53 -15.99 4.44
N MET A 159 -49.19 -15.07 3.75
CA MET A 159 -49.43 -13.71 4.24
C MET A 159 -50.88 -13.26 3.97
N TYR A 160 -51.46 -12.55 4.93
CA TYR A 160 -52.70 -11.80 4.75
C TYR A 160 -52.38 -10.39 4.26
N CYS A 161 -52.98 -9.95 3.16
CA CYS A 161 -52.88 -8.58 2.65
C CYS A 161 -54.27 -8.03 2.29
N PRO A 162 -54.78 -6.97 2.95
CA PRO A 162 -56.07 -6.39 2.59
C PRO A 162 -56.05 -5.68 1.22
N TRP A 163 -54.87 -5.49 0.61
CA TRP A 163 -54.67 -5.10 -0.79
C TRP A 163 -53.94 -6.20 -1.59
N THR A 164 -53.95 -6.10 -2.92
CA THR A 164 -53.13 -6.96 -3.79
C THR A 164 -51.69 -6.42 -3.85
N PRO A 165 -50.66 -7.18 -3.40
CA PRO A 165 -49.27 -6.73 -3.47
C PRO A 165 -48.73 -6.72 -4.91
N ASP A 166 -47.71 -5.90 -5.21
CA ASP A 166 -47.05 -5.94 -6.52
C ASP A 166 -46.34 -7.29 -6.70
N LYS A 167 -46.43 -7.88 -7.90
CA LYS A 167 -45.73 -9.12 -8.26
C LYS A 167 -44.20 -8.98 -8.23
N LYS A 168 -43.68 -7.76 -8.20
CA LYS A 168 -42.25 -7.44 -8.06
C LYS A 168 -41.80 -7.32 -6.60
N GLU A 169 -42.72 -7.04 -5.68
CA GLU A 169 -42.46 -7.02 -4.24
C GLU A 169 -42.46 -8.46 -3.71
N GLY A 170 -41.79 -8.68 -2.58
CA GLY A 170 -41.66 -10.01 -2.01
C GLY A 170 -40.99 -9.98 -0.65
N VAL A 171 -40.77 -11.17 -0.11
CA VAL A 171 -40.09 -11.36 1.17
C VAL A 171 -38.73 -12.00 0.92
N TRP A 172 -37.67 -11.38 1.44
CA TRP A 172 -36.34 -11.97 1.48
C TRP A 172 -36.12 -12.65 2.81
N LEU A 173 -35.55 -13.86 2.79
CA LEU A 173 -35.27 -14.66 3.97
C LEU A 173 -33.80 -15.10 3.92
N ASN A 174 -33.06 -14.91 5.02
CA ASN A 174 -31.67 -15.33 5.14
C ASN A 174 -31.54 -16.45 6.18
N PHE A 175 -31.16 -17.63 5.71
CA PHE A 175 -30.93 -18.81 6.54
C PHE A 175 -29.43 -18.95 6.83
N MET A 176 -29.01 -18.80 8.09
CA MET A 176 -27.62 -18.93 8.50
C MET A 176 -27.34 -20.33 9.05
N HIS A 177 -26.16 -20.87 8.76
CA HIS A 177 -25.72 -22.13 9.34
C HIS A 177 -25.61 -22.03 10.88
N THR A 178 -25.81 -23.14 11.58
CA THR A 178 -25.92 -23.16 13.05
C THR A 178 -24.57 -23.07 13.75
N ASP A 179 -23.52 -23.63 13.15
CA ASP A 179 -22.17 -23.66 13.74
C ASP A 179 -21.19 -22.66 13.08
N ASP A 180 -21.50 -22.19 11.86
CA ASP A 180 -20.69 -21.21 11.12
C ASP A 180 -21.61 -20.11 10.53
N PRO A 181 -21.90 -19.05 11.31
CA PRO A 181 -22.85 -17.99 10.95
C PRO A 181 -22.64 -17.34 9.58
N ASP A 182 -21.42 -17.30 9.05
CA ASP A 182 -21.11 -16.64 7.78
C ASP A 182 -21.56 -17.45 6.55
N ARG A 183 -21.81 -18.76 6.72
CA ARG A 183 -22.39 -19.62 5.68
C ARG A 183 -23.91 -19.44 5.65
N THR A 184 -24.44 -18.77 4.62
CA THR A 184 -25.89 -18.51 4.53
C THR A 184 -26.53 -18.88 3.19
N PHE A 185 -27.85 -19.02 3.20
CA PHE A 185 -28.69 -19.05 2.01
C PHE A 185 -29.69 -17.89 2.05
N LEU A 186 -29.54 -16.95 1.11
CA LEU A 186 -30.51 -15.89 0.86
C LEU A 186 -31.53 -16.37 -0.19
N VAL A 187 -32.82 -16.30 0.13
CA VAL A 187 -33.92 -16.64 -0.78
C VAL A 187 -34.91 -15.49 -0.90
N ARG A 188 -35.41 -15.27 -2.12
CA ARG A 188 -36.50 -14.33 -2.42
C ARG A 188 -37.79 -15.11 -2.68
N CYS A 189 -38.80 -14.91 -1.85
CA CYS A 189 -40.14 -15.45 -2.04
C CYS A 189 -41.03 -14.44 -2.77
N LEU A 190 -41.62 -14.85 -3.89
CA LEU A 190 -42.52 -14.03 -4.72
C LEU A 190 -43.91 -14.66 -4.80
N THR A 191 -44.94 -13.83 -4.97
CA THR A 191 -46.35 -14.27 -5.03
C THR A 191 -46.60 -15.25 -6.18
N VAL A 192 -46.92 -16.51 -5.86
CA VAL A 192 -47.26 -17.56 -6.84
C VAL A 192 -48.72 -17.96 -6.84
N LYS A 193 -49.44 -17.77 -5.72
CA LYS A 193 -50.87 -18.07 -5.61
C LYS A 193 -51.57 -17.00 -4.77
N ALA A 194 -52.67 -16.46 -5.29
CA ALA A 194 -53.52 -15.49 -4.63
C ALA A 194 -54.91 -16.09 -4.39
N SER A 195 -55.46 -15.88 -3.20
CA SER A 195 -56.88 -16.09 -2.88
C SER A 195 -57.52 -14.74 -2.63
N GLU A 196 -57.84 -14.01 -3.70
CA GLU A 196 -58.40 -12.65 -3.64
C GLU A 196 -59.68 -12.58 -2.79
N GLU A 197 -60.52 -13.63 -2.78
CA GLU A 197 -61.72 -13.72 -1.92
C GLU A 197 -61.43 -13.69 -0.41
N ASN A 198 -60.25 -14.14 0.01
CA ASN A 198 -59.86 -14.28 1.42
C ASN A 198 -58.65 -13.42 1.80
N HIS A 199 -58.13 -12.60 0.87
CA HIS A 199 -56.94 -11.77 1.09
C HIS A 199 -55.66 -12.54 1.49
N ILE A 200 -55.58 -13.84 1.21
CA ILE A 200 -54.40 -14.69 1.49
C ILE A 200 -53.55 -14.86 0.23
N TYR A 201 -52.25 -14.59 0.38
CA TYR A 201 -51.24 -14.71 -0.68
C TYR A 201 -50.14 -15.66 -0.23
N SER A 202 -49.79 -16.60 -1.13
CA SER A 202 -48.72 -17.56 -0.96
C SER A 202 -47.51 -17.11 -1.77
N LEU A 203 -46.42 -16.77 -1.08
CA LEU A 203 -45.16 -16.36 -1.67
C LEU A 203 -44.17 -17.51 -1.59
N VAL A 204 -43.60 -17.90 -2.72
CA VAL A 204 -42.69 -19.06 -2.81
C VAL A 204 -41.34 -18.63 -3.37
N GLY A 205 -40.29 -19.17 -2.77
CA GLY A 205 -38.92 -19.09 -3.24
C GLY A 205 -38.25 -20.46 -3.12
N THR A 206 -37.13 -20.65 -3.81
CA THR A 206 -36.40 -21.92 -3.83
C THR A 206 -34.92 -21.70 -3.60
N ILE A 207 -34.35 -22.43 -2.66
CA ILE A 207 -32.92 -22.56 -2.42
C ILE A 207 -32.43 -23.80 -3.19
N ASP A 208 -31.46 -23.63 -4.08
CA ASP A 208 -30.84 -24.75 -4.81
C ASP A 208 -29.54 -25.16 -4.09
N VAL A 209 -29.65 -26.15 -3.20
CA VAL A 209 -28.53 -26.69 -2.42
C VAL A 209 -27.73 -27.60 -3.34
N LYS A 210 -26.47 -27.28 -3.62
CA LYS A 210 -25.61 -28.13 -4.44
C LYS A 210 -25.19 -29.38 -3.64
N PRO A 211 -24.80 -30.49 -4.31
CA PRO A 211 -24.34 -31.72 -3.65
C PRO A 211 -23.11 -31.57 -2.75
N TYR A 212 -22.49 -30.40 -2.79
CA TYR A 212 -21.21 -30.06 -2.19
C TYR A 212 -21.27 -28.81 -1.28
N ASN A 213 -22.46 -28.20 -1.09
CA ASN A 213 -22.64 -27.22 -0.01
C ASN A 213 -22.35 -27.86 1.36
N TYR A 214 -22.02 -27.05 2.35
CA TYR A 214 -21.71 -27.52 3.70
C TYR A 214 -22.86 -28.31 4.33
N SER A 215 -22.50 -29.38 5.06
CA SER A 215 -23.45 -30.15 5.86
C SER A 215 -23.75 -29.43 7.17
N GLY A 216 -24.95 -29.65 7.70
CA GLY A 216 -25.43 -29.12 8.98
C GLY A 216 -26.75 -28.37 8.85
N THR A 217 -27.18 -27.70 9.92
CA THR A 217 -28.51 -27.09 9.99
C THR A 217 -28.44 -25.59 9.66
N TYR A 218 -29.29 -25.14 8.74
CA TYR A 218 -29.48 -23.75 8.37
C TYR A 218 -30.80 -23.24 8.94
N ARG A 219 -30.77 -22.17 9.74
CA ARG A 219 -31.93 -21.60 10.44
C ARG A 219 -32.21 -20.18 9.96
N LEU A 220 -33.48 -19.80 9.86
CA LEU A 220 -33.89 -18.43 9.55
C LEU A 220 -33.50 -17.48 10.68
N GLU A 221 -32.68 -16.47 10.35
CA GLU A 221 -32.21 -15.48 11.33
C GLU A 221 -32.54 -14.02 10.93
N TYR A 222 -32.79 -13.74 9.64
CA TYR A 222 -33.19 -12.42 9.12
C TYR A 222 -34.27 -12.53 8.04
N MET A 223 -35.18 -11.56 8.00
CA MET A 223 -36.23 -11.42 6.98
C MET A 223 -36.54 -9.94 6.67
N ASP A 224 -36.43 -9.55 5.38
CA ASP A 224 -36.92 -8.26 4.84
C ASP A 224 -38.28 -8.51 4.18
N ASN A 225 -39.35 -7.89 4.70
CA ASN A 225 -40.65 -7.88 4.07
C ASN A 225 -40.93 -6.55 3.37
N GLN A 226 -40.58 -6.50 2.08
CA GLN A 226 -40.73 -5.34 1.20
C GLN A 226 -42.20 -4.89 1.02
N ILE A 227 -43.16 -5.81 1.18
CA ILE A 227 -44.61 -5.53 1.02
C ILE A 227 -45.16 -4.72 2.20
N THR A 228 -44.58 -4.89 3.40
CA THR A 228 -44.90 -4.06 4.58
C THR A 228 -43.85 -3.00 4.89
N ASN A 229 -42.71 -3.01 4.17
CA ASN A 229 -41.51 -2.26 4.50
C ASN A 229 -41.10 -2.43 5.98
N ARG A 230 -41.05 -3.69 6.44
CA ARG A 230 -40.69 -4.11 7.81
C ARG A 230 -39.63 -5.22 7.76
N ASP A 231 -38.55 -5.01 8.50
CA ASP A 231 -37.50 -6.01 8.71
C ASP A 231 -37.68 -6.73 10.05
N TYR A 232 -37.27 -8.00 10.11
CA TYR A 232 -37.29 -8.85 11.30
C TYR A 232 -35.96 -9.60 11.42
N CYS A 233 -35.37 -9.68 12.61
CA CYS A 233 -34.18 -10.52 12.84
C CYS A 233 -34.08 -11.06 14.26
N SER A 234 -33.34 -12.16 14.43
CA SER A 234 -33.12 -12.81 15.73
C SER A 234 -32.07 -12.08 16.57
N ALA A 235 -31.97 -12.42 17.86
CA ALA A 235 -30.89 -11.93 18.71
C ALA A 235 -29.50 -12.35 18.18
N ARG A 236 -29.37 -13.61 17.75
CA ARG A 236 -28.13 -14.16 17.16
C ARG A 236 -27.70 -13.40 15.90
N TYR A 237 -28.65 -13.01 15.04
CA TYR A 237 -28.34 -12.18 13.87
C TYR A 237 -27.71 -10.84 14.29
N LYS A 238 -28.31 -10.15 15.27
CA LYS A 238 -27.83 -8.85 15.78
C LYS A 238 -26.44 -8.93 16.44
N GLU A 239 -26.09 -10.07 17.03
CA GLU A 239 -24.76 -10.32 17.60
C GLU A 239 -23.68 -10.52 16.54
N HIS A 240 -24.02 -11.15 15.40
CA HIS A 240 -23.05 -11.53 14.37
C HIS A 240 -22.93 -10.51 13.24
N GLN A 241 -24.04 -9.87 12.84
CA GLN A 241 -24.05 -8.82 11.83
C GLN A 241 -24.48 -7.51 12.48
N SER A 242 -23.48 -6.70 12.87
CA SER A 242 -23.65 -5.48 13.66
C SER A 242 -24.19 -4.30 12.83
N VAL A 243 -25.42 -4.42 12.36
CA VAL A 243 -26.15 -3.40 11.61
C VAL A 243 -27.64 -3.38 11.98
N HIS A 244 -28.19 -2.16 12.04
CA HIS A 244 -29.62 -1.84 12.17
C HIS A 244 -30.28 -2.02 13.57
N PHE A 245 -30.13 -0.99 14.41
CA PHE A 245 -30.80 -0.86 15.71
C PHE A 245 -32.35 -0.75 15.65
N SER A 246 -32.93 -0.60 14.45
CA SER A 246 -34.37 -0.33 14.23
C SER A 246 -35.18 -1.56 13.77
N ILE A 247 -34.60 -2.76 13.77
CA ILE A 247 -35.24 -3.99 13.25
C ILE A 247 -36.05 -4.73 14.33
N LEU A 248 -37.25 -5.20 13.96
CA LEU A 248 -38.15 -5.95 14.83
C LEU A 248 -37.57 -7.33 15.23
N PRO A 249 -37.94 -7.88 16.39
CA PRO A 249 -37.55 -9.25 16.73
C PRO A 249 -38.25 -10.26 15.80
N LEU A 250 -37.50 -11.23 15.28
CA LEU A 250 -38.04 -12.35 14.53
C LEU A 250 -38.81 -13.30 15.47
N PRO A 251 -40.11 -13.56 15.26
CA PRO A 251 -40.89 -14.46 16.09
C PRO A 251 -40.39 -15.91 16.03
N GLU A 252 -40.32 -16.57 17.19
CA GLU A 252 -39.85 -17.96 17.34
C GLU A 252 -40.60 -18.94 16.41
N GLY A 253 -41.92 -18.78 16.27
CA GLY A 253 -42.74 -19.60 15.37
C GLY A 253 -42.37 -19.52 13.88
N TRP A 254 -41.66 -18.46 13.47
CA TRP A 254 -41.17 -18.24 12.10
C TRP A 254 -39.72 -18.73 11.90
N GLN A 255 -38.96 -19.03 12.97
CA GLN A 255 -37.55 -19.47 12.90
C GLN A 255 -37.41 -20.91 12.39
N LYS A 256 -37.82 -21.14 11.14
CA LYS A 256 -37.69 -22.44 10.46
C LYS A 256 -36.25 -22.76 10.12
N SER A 257 -35.97 -24.04 9.97
CA SER A 257 -34.66 -24.55 9.58
C SER A 257 -34.78 -25.74 8.64
N PHE A 258 -33.72 -26.03 7.92
CA PHE A 258 -33.52 -27.29 7.20
C PHE A 258 -32.10 -27.79 7.42
N THR A 259 -31.88 -29.09 7.26
CA THR A 259 -30.58 -29.74 7.46
C THR A 259 -30.06 -30.31 6.15
N VAL A 260 -28.80 -30.03 5.85
CA VAL A 260 -28.07 -30.53 4.68
C VAL A 260 -27.15 -31.67 5.12
N GLU A 261 -27.26 -32.83 4.46
CA GLU A 261 -26.34 -33.95 4.62
C GLU A 261 -25.66 -34.24 3.27
N ASN A 262 -24.56 -33.52 2.99
CA ASN A 262 -23.80 -33.69 1.77
C ASN A 262 -22.59 -34.59 2.04
N LYS A 263 -22.45 -35.70 1.29
CA LYS A 263 -21.29 -36.60 1.36
C LYS A 263 -20.01 -35.94 0.83
N PHE A 264 -20.15 -34.85 0.09
CA PHE A 264 -19.06 -34.08 -0.53
C PHE A 264 -18.87 -32.70 0.12
N SER A 265 -19.39 -32.49 1.34
CA SER A 265 -19.08 -31.30 2.15
C SER A 265 -17.65 -31.39 2.70
N ASP A 266 -16.74 -31.12 1.78
CA ASP A 266 -15.34 -30.86 2.05
C ASP A 266 -15.22 -29.46 2.66
N GLU A 267 -14.70 -29.39 3.89
CA GLU A 267 -14.38 -28.13 4.57
C GLU A 267 -12.90 -27.74 4.39
N ASP A 268 -12.09 -28.61 3.80
CA ASP A 268 -10.67 -28.34 3.59
C ASP A 268 -10.45 -27.52 2.32
N ALA A 269 -10.00 -26.27 2.51
CA ALA A 269 -9.48 -25.45 1.42
C ALA A 269 -8.24 -26.10 0.78
N PRO A 270 -8.05 -26.00 -0.55
CA PRO A 270 -6.91 -26.61 -1.23
C PRO A 270 -5.54 -26.14 -0.69
N ILE A 271 -4.56 -27.04 -0.67
CA ILE A 271 -3.22 -26.82 -0.14
C ILE A 271 -2.20 -26.93 -1.28
N LEU A 272 -1.29 -25.97 -1.40
CA LEU A 272 -0.17 -26.02 -2.33
C LEU A 272 0.90 -26.95 -1.75
N GLU A 273 1.28 -27.99 -2.51
CA GLU A 273 2.41 -28.86 -2.15
C GLU A 273 3.70 -28.43 -2.86
N GLU A 274 3.60 -27.98 -4.12
CA GLU A 274 4.74 -27.69 -4.98
C GLU A 274 4.36 -26.70 -6.10
N ILE A 275 5.28 -25.84 -6.50
CA ILE A 275 5.15 -24.96 -7.68
C ILE A 275 6.46 -24.96 -8.46
N ILE A 276 6.37 -25.10 -9.79
CA ILE A 276 7.51 -25.18 -10.70
C ILE A 276 7.28 -24.20 -11.86
N PHE A 277 8.28 -23.37 -12.13
CA PHE A 277 8.36 -22.57 -13.36
C PHE A 277 9.21 -23.33 -14.39
N ASP A 278 8.60 -23.81 -15.47
CA ASP A 278 9.26 -24.70 -16.43
C ASP A 278 10.25 -23.99 -17.36
N LEU A 279 10.22 -22.65 -17.38
CA LEU A 279 11.09 -21.82 -18.19
C LEU A 279 11.90 -20.88 -17.29
N ASN A 280 13.10 -21.32 -16.92
CA ASN A 280 14.06 -20.55 -16.12
C ASN A 280 15.49 -20.82 -16.63
N PRO A 281 16.27 -19.82 -17.09
CA PRO A 281 15.93 -18.38 -17.18
C PRO A 281 15.03 -18.03 -18.37
N VAL A 282 14.28 -16.93 -18.22
CA VAL A 282 13.41 -16.34 -19.23
C VAL A 282 14.19 -15.25 -19.99
N VAL A 283 14.77 -15.65 -21.12
CA VAL A 283 15.48 -14.71 -22.02
C VAL A 283 14.46 -13.97 -22.91
N MET A 284 14.43 -12.64 -22.83
CA MET A 284 13.52 -11.79 -23.63
C MET A 284 14.20 -11.34 -24.93
N GLU A 285 13.54 -11.54 -26.06
CA GLU A 285 14.06 -11.21 -27.41
C GLU A 285 13.25 -10.10 -28.11
N GLY A 286 12.60 -9.23 -27.33
CA GLY A 286 11.83 -8.08 -27.83
C GLY A 286 10.35 -8.36 -28.12
N GLU A 287 9.85 -9.56 -27.81
CA GLU A 287 8.44 -9.93 -27.80
C GLU A 287 8.01 -10.51 -26.45
N ASP A 288 6.69 -10.54 -26.21
CA ASP A 288 6.10 -11.09 -24.99
C ASP A 288 6.37 -12.60 -24.91
N LYS A 289 6.52 -13.13 -23.69
CA LYS A 289 7.01 -14.49 -23.46
C LYS A 289 6.21 -15.23 -22.39
N ASP A 290 5.60 -16.32 -22.82
CA ASP A 290 4.88 -17.24 -21.94
C ASP A 290 5.85 -18.10 -21.13
N VAL A 291 5.61 -18.16 -19.81
CA VAL A 291 6.30 -19.00 -18.84
C VAL A 291 5.28 -20.03 -18.33
N PRO A 292 5.44 -21.33 -18.66
CA PRO A 292 4.57 -22.36 -18.12
C PRO A 292 4.84 -22.58 -16.63
N ILE A 293 3.76 -22.77 -15.88
CA ILE A 293 3.77 -23.01 -14.43
C ILE A 293 3.06 -24.34 -14.17
N ARG A 294 3.68 -25.22 -13.39
CA ARG A 294 3.05 -26.44 -12.87
C ARG A 294 2.87 -26.33 -11.37
N LEU A 295 1.63 -26.48 -10.90
CA LEU A 295 1.26 -26.42 -9.49
C LEU A 295 0.74 -27.77 -9.04
N LYS A 296 1.30 -28.30 -7.96
CA LYS A 296 0.80 -29.50 -7.30
C LYS A 296 -0.08 -29.06 -6.13
N VAL A 297 -1.38 -29.29 -6.25
CA VAL A 297 -2.37 -28.88 -5.26
C VAL A 297 -3.08 -30.11 -4.71
N LYS A 298 -3.07 -30.24 -3.39
CA LYS A 298 -3.85 -31.23 -2.66
C LYS A 298 -5.22 -30.64 -2.31
N SER A 299 -6.28 -31.31 -2.71
CA SER A 299 -7.66 -31.01 -2.33
C SER A 299 -8.33 -32.26 -1.75
N GLY A 300 -9.40 -32.08 -0.99
CA GLY A 300 -10.26 -33.18 -0.55
C GLY A 300 -11.23 -33.61 -1.66
N SER A 301 -12.42 -34.10 -1.28
CA SER A 301 -13.42 -34.57 -2.25
C SER A 301 -14.03 -33.48 -3.15
N SER A 302 -13.78 -32.20 -2.86
CA SER A 302 -14.29 -31.06 -3.64
C SER A 302 -13.44 -30.67 -4.86
N GLY A 303 -12.21 -31.20 -4.97
CA GLY A 303 -11.28 -30.84 -6.05
C GLY A 303 -10.77 -29.40 -5.99
N VAL A 304 -10.29 -28.88 -7.12
CA VAL A 304 -9.88 -27.48 -7.30
C VAL A 304 -10.82 -26.85 -8.33
N ASN A 305 -11.23 -25.61 -8.11
CA ASN A 305 -12.12 -24.84 -8.98
C ASN A 305 -11.35 -23.75 -9.73
N TYR A 306 -10.53 -22.98 -9.01
CA TYR A 306 -9.66 -21.96 -9.59
C TYR A 306 -8.29 -21.93 -8.92
N ILE A 307 -7.31 -21.47 -9.71
CA ILE A 307 -5.98 -21.09 -9.29
C ILE A 307 -5.73 -19.71 -9.88
N GLU A 308 -5.41 -18.74 -9.03
CA GLU A 308 -5.11 -17.36 -9.41
C GLU A 308 -3.91 -16.89 -8.63
N GLY A 309 -2.93 -16.27 -9.26
CA GLY A 309 -1.74 -15.81 -8.56
C GLY A 309 -1.00 -14.74 -9.33
N ALA A 310 -0.12 -14.06 -8.62
CA ALA A 310 0.69 -12.97 -9.15
C ALA A 310 2.18 -13.27 -8.94
N VAL A 311 3.02 -12.83 -9.87
CA VAL A 311 4.47 -12.78 -9.69
C VAL A 311 4.97 -11.36 -9.94
N ALA A 312 5.98 -10.93 -9.18
CA ALA A 312 6.63 -9.63 -9.38
C ALA A 312 8.16 -9.77 -9.30
N ASN A 313 8.86 -8.82 -9.90
CA ASN A 313 10.31 -8.70 -9.79
C ASN A 313 10.66 -8.27 -8.35
N GLU A 314 11.66 -8.89 -7.71
CA GLU A 314 12.07 -8.53 -6.33
C GLU A 314 12.39 -7.03 -6.18
N ASN A 315 12.88 -6.38 -7.25
CA ASN A 315 13.23 -4.96 -7.26
C ASN A 315 12.04 -4.03 -7.52
N PHE A 316 10.93 -4.56 -8.05
CA PHE A 316 9.72 -3.84 -8.44
C PHE A 316 8.46 -4.60 -7.99
N PRO A 317 8.27 -4.80 -6.67
CA PRO A 317 7.18 -5.62 -6.13
C PRO A 317 5.79 -5.10 -6.48
N ASP A 318 5.65 -3.78 -6.68
CA ASP A 318 4.39 -3.13 -7.08
C ASP A 318 3.98 -3.43 -8.55
N LYS A 319 4.80 -4.19 -9.30
CA LYS A 319 4.56 -4.60 -10.70
C LYS A 319 4.28 -6.10 -10.77
N GLU A 320 3.08 -6.46 -10.36
CA GLU A 320 2.57 -7.82 -10.47
C GLU A 320 2.17 -8.15 -11.91
N TYR A 321 2.45 -9.39 -12.31
CA TYR A 321 1.91 -10.04 -13.49
C TYR A 321 1.04 -11.21 -13.03
N ASP A 322 -0.22 -11.22 -13.45
CA ASP A 322 -1.22 -12.18 -13.00
C ASP A 322 -1.28 -13.41 -13.92
N PHE A 323 -1.57 -14.57 -13.32
CA PHE A 323 -2.04 -15.76 -14.02
C PHE A 323 -3.31 -16.28 -13.35
N LYS A 324 -4.26 -16.72 -14.16
CA LYS A 324 -5.54 -17.23 -13.68
C LYS A 324 -6.00 -18.40 -14.53
N VAL A 325 -6.39 -19.48 -13.88
CA VAL A 325 -7.00 -20.64 -14.51
C VAL A 325 -8.25 -21.03 -13.71
N ILE A 326 -9.36 -21.25 -14.41
CA ILE A 326 -10.70 -21.45 -13.85
C ILE A 326 -11.36 -22.70 -14.44
N ASN A 327 -12.33 -23.25 -13.72
CA ASN A 327 -13.11 -24.42 -14.13
C ASN A 327 -12.26 -25.69 -14.29
N PHE A 328 -11.38 -25.98 -13.33
CA PHE A 328 -10.59 -27.21 -13.21
C PHE A 328 -11.47 -28.46 -12.94
N SER A 329 -12.45 -28.74 -13.81
CA SER A 329 -13.49 -29.76 -13.59
C SER A 329 -12.98 -31.20 -13.53
N GLN A 330 -11.77 -31.47 -14.06
CA GLN A 330 -11.00 -32.70 -13.83
C GLN A 330 -9.55 -32.66 -14.41
N SER A 331 -9.04 -31.50 -14.82
CA SER A 331 -7.77 -31.39 -15.57
C SER A 331 -6.53 -31.37 -14.66
N GLN A 332 -6.31 -32.47 -13.95
CA GLN A 332 -5.02 -32.82 -13.39
C GLN A 332 -4.24 -33.65 -14.43
N THR A 333 -2.97 -33.33 -14.66
CA THR A 333 -2.09 -34.16 -15.51
C THR A 333 -1.92 -35.56 -14.94
N GLU A 334 -1.48 -36.54 -15.74
CA GLU A 334 -1.25 -37.93 -15.30
C GLU A 334 -0.33 -38.04 -14.06
N ASN A 335 0.50 -37.02 -13.81
CA ASN A 335 1.46 -36.93 -12.71
C ASN A 335 0.99 -36.09 -11.50
N GLY A 336 -0.26 -35.60 -11.48
CA GLY A 336 -0.82 -34.90 -10.32
C GLY A 336 -0.72 -33.36 -10.34
N TYR A 337 -0.27 -32.74 -11.43
CA TYR A 337 -0.11 -31.28 -11.54
C TYR A 337 -1.25 -30.60 -12.28
N TYR A 338 -1.54 -29.37 -11.86
CA TYR A 338 -2.32 -28.37 -12.59
C TYR A 338 -1.36 -27.49 -13.40
N GLU A 339 -1.73 -27.16 -14.63
CA GLU A 339 -0.93 -26.32 -15.53
C GLU A 339 -1.55 -24.93 -15.65
N ALA A 340 -0.68 -23.92 -15.60
CA ALA A 340 -1.01 -22.51 -15.86
C ALA A 340 0.08 -21.89 -16.74
N VAL A 341 -0.20 -20.73 -17.31
CA VAL A 341 0.76 -19.94 -18.08
C VAL A 341 0.69 -18.51 -17.58
N ILE A 342 1.85 -17.89 -17.41
CA ILE A 342 1.98 -16.45 -17.20
C ILE A 342 2.71 -15.81 -18.37
N THR A 343 2.15 -14.73 -18.92
CA THR A 343 2.75 -13.98 -20.03
C THR A 343 3.58 -12.82 -19.48
N ILE A 344 4.89 -12.88 -19.67
CA ILE A 344 5.82 -11.81 -19.29
C ILE A 344 5.96 -10.82 -20.46
N PRO A 345 5.60 -9.54 -20.29
CA PRO A 345 5.61 -8.58 -21.39
C PRO A 345 7.04 -8.23 -21.82
N LYS A 346 7.23 -7.88 -23.09
CA LYS A 346 8.55 -7.64 -23.72
C LYS A 346 9.42 -6.56 -23.08
N TYR A 347 8.82 -5.65 -22.33
CA TYR A 347 9.51 -4.58 -21.60
C TYR A 347 9.65 -4.87 -20.10
N ALA A 348 9.35 -6.09 -19.64
CA ALA A 348 9.53 -6.52 -18.26
C ALA A 348 10.98 -6.29 -17.80
N SER A 349 11.14 -5.72 -16.61
CA SER A 349 12.43 -5.44 -15.97
C SER A 349 13.22 -6.72 -15.72
N ALA A 350 14.52 -6.71 -16.00
CA ALA A 350 15.39 -7.86 -15.71
C ALA A 350 15.52 -8.12 -14.20
N GLY A 351 15.74 -9.38 -13.81
CA GLY A 351 15.91 -9.82 -12.42
C GLY A 351 15.02 -11.00 -12.06
N ASP A 352 15.04 -11.37 -10.79
CA ASP A 352 14.32 -12.52 -10.25
C ASP A 352 12.84 -12.19 -10.01
N TYR A 353 11.95 -13.02 -10.56
CA TYR A 353 10.51 -12.94 -10.38
C TYR A 353 10.02 -14.01 -9.41
N HIS A 354 9.37 -13.57 -8.34
CA HIS A 354 8.83 -14.41 -7.27
C HIS A 354 7.32 -14.32 -7.21
N LEU A 355 6.67 -15.38 -6.74
CA LEU A 355 5.25 -15.42 -6.41
C LEU A 355 4.95 -14.41 -5.29
N THR A 356 4.08 -13.44 -5.54
CA THR A 356 3.67 -12.42 -4.57
C THR A 356 2.37 -12.79 -3.85
N SER A 357 1.45 -13.42 -4.55
CA SER A 357 0.20 -14.01 -4.04
C SER A 357 -0.22 -15.25 -4.82
N LEU A 358 -0.98 -16.15 -4.18
CA LEU A 358 -1.62 -17.29 -4.82
C LEU A 358 -2.91 -17.67 -4.08
N HIS A 359 -4.03 -17.55 -4.77
CA HIS A 359 -5.37 -17.93 -4.33
C HIS A 359 -5.74 -19.28 -4.94
N LEU A 360 -6.03 -20.25 -4.08
CA LEU A 360 -6.59 -21.56 -4.45
C LEU A 360 -8.01 -21.63 -3.92
N GLY A 361 -8.98 -22.01 -4.76
CA GLY A 361 -10.36 -22.26 -4.32
C GLY A 361 -10.86 -23.62 -4.80
N ASN A 362 -11.67 -24.29 -3.97
CA ASN A 362 -12.40 -25.50 -4.36
C ASN A 362 -13.81 -25.19 -4.89
N ILE A 363 -14.54 -26.23 -5.31
CA ILE A 363 -15.91 -26.11 -5.85
C ILE A 363 -16.91 -25.68 -4.76
N ASN A 364 -16.55 -25.86 -3.49
CA ASN A 364 -17.39 -25.57 -2.32
C ASN A 364 -17.15 -24.13 -1.79
N GLU A 365 -16.39 -23.31 -2.52
CA GLU A 365 -15.99 -21.95 -2.16
C GLU A 365 -15.07 -21.85 -0.92
N ASN A 366 -14.55 -22.96 -0.38
CA ASN A 366 -13.41 -22.88 0.53
C ASN A 366 -12.19 -22.42 -0.27
N TYR A 367 -11.46 -21.45 0.28
CA TYR A 367 -10.27 -20.89 -0.35
C TYR A 367 -9.10 -20.87 0.62
N ARG A 368 -7.89 -20.87 0.05
CA ARG A 368 -6.65 -20.58 0.75
C ARG A 368 -5.85 -19.59 -0.07
N THR A 369 -5.35 -18.56 0.59
CA THR A 369 -4.49 -17.54 -0.02
C THR A 369 -3.10 -17.64 0.58
N TYR A 370 -2.11 -17.89 -0.27
CA TYR A 370 -0.71 -17.74 0.08
C TYR A 370 -0.24 -16.34 -0.29
N TYR A 371 0.50 -15.68 0.59
CA TYR A 371 1.05 -14.35 0.33
C TYR A 371 2.54 -14.26 0.65
N SER A 372 3.25 -13.48 -0.14
CA SER A 372 4.63 -13.10 0.11
C SER A 372 4.73 -11.99 1.15
N LYS A 373 5.95 -11.71 1.64
CA LYS A 373 6.18 -10.64 2.64
C LYS A 373 5.80 -9.23 2.17
N ILE A 374 5.70 -9.02 0.85
CA ILE A 374 5.30 -7.74 0.25
C ILE A 374 3.84 -7.46 0.58
N ASN A 375 2.97 -8.46 0.40
CA ASN A 375 1.52 -8.35 0.56
C ASN A 375 1.06 -8.68 2.00
N GLU A 376 1.98 -8.65 2.98
CA GLU A 376 1.69 -8.91 4.40
C GLU A 376 0.62 -7.94 4.95
N ASN A 377 0.59 -6.69 4.50
CA ASN A 377 -0.38 -5.71 5.00
C ASN A 377 -1.82 -6.00 4.57
N ASP A 378 -2.01 -6.73 3.46
CA ASP A 378 -3.31 -6.94 2.84
C ASP A 378 -3.93 -8.30 3.22
N TYR A 379 -3.11 -9.28 3.62
CA TYR A 379 -3.55 -10.65 3.92
C TYR A 379 -3.24 -11.14 5.35
N LYS A 380 -2.40 -10.45 6.14
CA LYS A 380 -2.00 -10.97 7.45
C LYS A 380 -3.12 -10.87 8.48
N GLY A 381 -3.59 -12.03 8.92
CA GLY A 381 -4.64 -12.16 9.93
C GLY A 381 -6.03 -12.31 9.33
N GLU A 382 -6.15 -12.22 8.00
CA GLU A 382 -7.37 -12.56 7.29
C GLU A 382 -7.62 -14.08 7.32
N PRO A 383 -8.88 -14.55 7.47
CA PRO A 383 -9.21 -15.97 7.38
C PRO A 383 -8.72 -16.61 6.07
N GLY A 384 -8.28 -17.87 6.14
CA GLY A 384 -7.78 -18.61 4.96
C GLY A 384 -6.44 -18.10 4.39
N CYS A 385 -5.81 -17.08 4.97
CA CYS A 385 -4.56 -16.51 4.47
C CYS A 385 -3.31 -17.01 5.22
N GLU A 386 -2.27 -17.38 4.49
CA GLU A 386 -1.02 -17.98 5.00
C GLU A 386 0.23 -17.36 4.34
N GLU A 387 1.28 -17.09 5.12
CA GLU A 387 2.54 -16.56 4.58
C GLU A 387 3.30 -17.69 3.84
N LEU A 388 3.81 -17.42 2.63
CA LEU A 388 4.57 -18.39 1.83
C LEU A 388 5.78 -18.91 2.61
N THR A 389 5.82 -20.21 2.89
CA THR A 389 6.91 -20.87 3.64
C THR A 389 8.17 -21.06 2.78
N ASP A 390 9.34 -21.13 3.41
CA ASP A 390 10.66 -21.13 2.73
C ASP A 390 10.78 -22.10 1.55
N ILE A 391 10.14 -23.28 1.58
CA ILE A 391 10.23 -24.27 0.50
C ILE A 391 9.49 -23.79 -0.76
N LEU A 392 8.36 -23.10 -0.59
CA LEU A 392 7.52 -22.58 -1.68
C LEU A 392 7.90 -21.15 -2.09
N ALA A 393 8.34 -20.33 -1.14
CA ALA A 393 8.77 -18.95 -1.36
C ALA A 393 10.05 -18.82 -2.23
N ASN A 394 10.88 -19.87 -2.26
CA ASN A 394 12.10 -19.91 -3.08
C ASN A 394 11.85 -20.23 -4.56
N ALA A 395 10.61 -20.55 -4.97
CA ALA A 395 10.29 -20.74 -6.38
C ALA A 395 10.31 -19.40 -7.12
N HIS A 396 11.16 -19.30 -8.15
CA HIS A 396 11.36 -18.09 -8.95
C HIS A 396 11.80 -18.44 -10.37
N PHE A 397 11.79 -17.43 -11.25
CA PHE A 397 12.49 -17.47 -12.53
C PHE A 397 13.27 -16.17 -12.77
N GLU A 398 14.48 -16.27 -13.32
CA GLU A 398 15.28 -15.10 -13.68
C GLU A 398 14.85 -14.59 -15.06
N VAL A 399 14.45 -13.33 -15.17
CA VAL A 399 14.22 -12.67 -16.46
C VAL A 399 15.48 -11.92 -16.89
N THR A 400 16.02 -12.24 -18.06
CA THR A 400 17.08 -11.46 -18.69
C THR A 400 16.52 -10.66 -19.87
N ASN A 401 16.47 -9.34 -19.74
CA ASN A 401 15.94 -8.44 -20.76
C ASN A 401 16.85 -7.22 -20.99
N LEU A 402 17.34 -7.06 -22.23
CA LEU A 402 18.12 -5.86 -22.63
C LEU A 402 17.23 -4.67 -22.99
N HIS A 403 15.92 -4.89 -23.12
CA HIS A 403 14.88 -3.90 -23.41
C HIS A 403 13.92 -3.71 -22.22
N GLY A 404 14.29 -4.19 -21.03
CA GLY A 404 13.48 -4.04 -19.82
C GLY A 404 13.45 -2.59 -19.35
N ASP A 405 12.26 -2.12 -18.96
CA ASP A 405 12.03 -0.72 -18.61
C ASP A 405 11.47 -0.58 -17.18
N ASP A 406 12.20 0.18 -16.37
CA ASP A 406 11.91 0.51 -14.97
C ASP A 406 11.70 2.02 -14.73
N HIS A 407 11.48 2.81 -15.79
CA HIS A 407 11.40 4.27 -15.74
C HIS A 407 10.06 4.80 -16.25
N PRO A 408 9.27 5.52 -15.43
CA PRO A 408 8.03 6.12 -15.91
C PRO A 408 8.27 7.25 -16.92
N PRO A 409 7.30 7.55 -17.80
CA PRO A 409 7.38 8.66 -18.74
C PRO A 409 7.63 9.99 -18.04
N ILE A 410 8.40 10.87 -18.70
CA ILE A 410 8.75 12.19 -18.17
C ILE A 410 7.94 13.25 -18.92
N LEU A 411 7.12 13.99 -18.19
CA LEU A 411 6.41 15.15 -18.71
C LEU A 411 7.34 16.37 -18.74
N GLU A 412 7.77 16.77 -19.93
CA GLU A 412 8.69 17.90 -20.13
C GLU A 412 7.95 19.24 -20.21
N LYS A 413 6.73 19.23 -20.78
CA LYS A 413 5.94 20.44 -21.04
C LYS A 413 4.45 20.11 -21.20
N VAL A 414 3.60 21.06 -20.84
CA VAL A 414 2.15 21.03 -21.09
C VAL A 414 1.68 22.34 -21.73
N GLU A 415 0.85 22.27 -22.75
CA GLU A 415 0.21 23.43 -23.38
C GLU A 415 -1.29 23.20 -23.52
N ILE A 416 -2.06 24.30 -23.55
CA ILE A 416 -3.49 24.30 -23.88
C ILE A 416 -3.69 25.22 -25.08
N ARG A 417 -4.49 24.80 -26.07
CA ARG A 417 -4.77 25.59 -27.29
C ARG A 417 -6.25 25.48 -27.69
N PRO A 418 -6.97 26.62 -27.88
CA PRO A 418 -6.59 27.95 -27.43
C PRO A 418 -6.53 28.02 -25.90
N ASP A 419 -5.63 28.86 -25.36
CA ASP A 419 -5.52 29.14 -23.92
C ASP A 419 -6.59 30.15 -23.42
N HIS A 420 -7.31 30.79 -24.35
CA HIS A 420 -8.43 31.67 -24.09
C HIS A 420 -9.61 31.40 -25.04
N VAL A 421 -10.82 31.24 -24.50
CA VAL A 421 -12.08 31.13 -25.24
C VAL A 421 -13.08 32.21 -24.79
N ALA A 422 -13.88 32.72 -25.73
CA ALA A 422 -14.86 33.77 -25.44
C ALA A 422 -16.15 33.14 -24.88
N ALA A 423 -16.61 33.63 -23.73
CA ALA A 423 -17.89 33.20 -23.14
C ALA A 423 -19.07 33.48 -24.09
N GLY A 424 -19.95 32.50 -24.27
CA GLY A 424 -21.12 32.58 -25.14
C GLY A 424 -20.84 32.57 -26.65
N SER A 425 -19.67 32.07 -27.08
CA SER A 425 -19.36 31.88 -28.52
C SER A 425 -19.63 30.47 -29.05
N ALA A 426 -20.07 29.54 -28.21
CA ALA A 426 -20.62 28.25 -28.62
C ALA A 426 -22.05 28.39 -29.19
N GLU A 427 -22.45 27.47 -30.07
CA GLU A 427 -23.86 27.34 -30.46
C GLU A 427 -24.73 26.94 -29.25
N LYS A 428 -26.04 27.22 -29.27
CA LYS A 428 -26.94 26.88 -28.15
C LYS A 428 -26.95 25.37 -27.88
N GLY A 429 -26.42 24.97 -26.71
CA GLY A 429 -26.24 23.56 -26.34
C GLY A 429 -24.90 22.94 -26.78
N GLY A 430 -24.02 23.74 -27.38
CA GLY A 430 -22.66 23.37 -27.74
C GLY A 430 -21.67 23.47 -26.58
N GLY A 431 -20.41 23.17 -26.90
CA GLY A 431 -19.28 23.32 -26.00
C GLY A 431 -18.01 23.62 -26.77
N TYR A 432 -17.03 24.18 -26.07
CA TYR A 432 -15.72 24.58 -26.60
C TYR A 432 -14.80 23.36 -26.62
N ASP A 433 -14.44 22.89 -27.81
CA ASP A 433 -13.32 21.96 -28.00
C ASP A 433 -12.00 22.72 -27.83
N PHE A 434 -11.13 22.21 -26.96
CA PHE A 434 -9.76 22.70 -26.81
C PHE A 434 -8.78 21.52 -26.81
N GLU A 435 -7.54 21.79 -27.20
CA GLU A 435 -6.45 20.83 -27.23
C GLU A 435 -5.55 20.98 -26.00
N ILE A 436 -5.14 19.86 -25.42
CA ILE A 436 -4.06 19.76 -24.44
C ILE A 436 -2.91 19.04 -25.14
N ILE A 437 -1.75 19.68 -25.20
CA ILE A 437 -0.57 19.13 -25.86
C ILE A 437 0.45 18.78 -24.78
N LEU A 438 0.80 17.50 -24.70
CA LEU A 438 1.81 16.99 -23.77
C LEU A 438 3.10 16.74 -24.53
N THR A 439 4.23 17.25 -24.03
CA THR A 439 5.57 16.82 -24.47
C THR A 439 6.07 15.77 -23.49
N VAL A 440 6.16 14.53 -23.93
CA VAL A 440 6.48 13.37 -23.08
C VAL A 440 7.71 12.65 -23.63
N THR A 441 8.80 12.67 -22.88
CA THR A 441 9.97 11.83 -23.15
C THR A 441 9.83 10.52 -22.40
N ASP A 442 10.35 9.44 -22.98
CA ASP A 442 10.54 8.18 -22.28
C ASP A 442 12.03 7.99 -22.00
N GLY A 443 12.35 7.72 -20.73
CA GLY A 443 13.71 7.56 -20.25
C GLY A 443 14.21 6.10 -20.20
N GLY A 444 13.32 5.12 -20.33
CA GLY A 444 13.64 3.69 -20.24
C GLY A 444 13.56 2.93 -21.57
N GLY A 445 12.68 3.36 -22.48
CA GLY A 445 12.70 2.95 -23.89
C GLY A 445 11.55 2.01 -24.32
N SER A 446 10.61 1.66 -23.44
CA SER A 446 9.39 0.93 -23.82
C SER A 446 8.43 1.77 -24.69
N GLY A 447 8.53 3.09 -24.58
CA GLY A 447 7.73 4.09 -25.24
C GLY A 447 6.48 4.47 -24.43
N PHE A 448 6.15 5.76 -24.41
CA PHE A 448 4.93 6.29 -23.78
C PHE A 448 3.65 5.61 -24.33
N ASN A 449 2.70 5.32 -23.43
CA ASN A 449 1.35 4.87 -23.78
C ASN A 449 0.42 6.11 -23.89
N PRO A 450 0.06 6.54 -25.11
CA PRO A 450 -0.68 7.79 -25.30
C PRO A 450 -2.13 7.74 -24.81
N GLU A 451 -2.72 6.57 -24.55
CA GLU A 451 -4.08 6.48 -24.01
C GLU A 451 -4.13 6.70 -22.49
N SER A 452 -2.98 6.55 -21.79
CA SER A 452 -2.88 6.64 -20.33
C SER A 452 -3.39 7.94 -19.68
N PRO A 453 -3.41 9.12 -20.35
CA PRO A 453 -3.94 10.35 -19.76
C PRO A 453 -5.44 10.59 -19.99
N ASN A 454 -6.13 9.83 -20.87
CA ASN A 454 -7.48 10.16 -21.34
C ASN A 454 -8.47 10.49 -20.21
N ASP A 455 -8.66 9.55 -19.27
CA ASP A 455 -9.56 9.72 -18.12
C ASP A 455 -8.87 10.33 -16.88
N ALA A 456 -7.63 10.81 -17.04
CA ALA A 456 -6.75 11.17 -15.93
C ALA A 456 -6.09 12.56 -16.05
N ILE A 457 -6.37 13.32 -17.11
CA ILE A 457 -6.16 14.77 -17.14
C ILE A 457 -7.33 15.46 -16.44
N ILE A 458 -7.10 15.94 -15.21
CA ILE A 458 -8.10 16.62 -14.40
C ILE A 458 -7.84 18.12 -14.46
N MET A 459 -8.83 18.90 -14.90
CA MET A 459 -8.83 20.37 -14.87
C MET A 459 -9.82 20.89 -13.83
N GLU A 460 -9.45 21.99 -13.14
CA GLU A 460 -10.20 22.55 -12.02
C GLU A 460 -10.21 24.09 -12.06
N SER A 461 -11.29 24.73 -11.64
CA SER A 461 -11.44 26.19 -11.64
C SER A 461 -10.65 26.84 -10.50
N LEU A 462 -10.03 28.00 -10.76
CA LEU A 462 -9.33 28.79 -9.74
C LEU A 462 -10.27 29.49 -8.75
N SER A 463 -11.53 29.69 -9.13
CA SER A 463 -12.53 30.47 -8.38
C SER A 463 -13.42 29.63 -7.46
N GLY A 464 -13.74 28.39 -7.83
CA GLY A 464 -14.72 27.54 -7.11
C GLY A 464 -14.29 26.10 -6.84
N GLY A 465 -13.25 25.59 -7.51
CA GLY A 465 -12.89 24.16 -7.45
C GLY A 465 -13.73 23.27 -8.36
N ASP A 466 -14.54 23.86 -9.24
CA ASP A 466 -15.35 23.15 -10.24
C ASP A 466 -14.46 22.45 -11.27
N ARG A 467 -14.85 21.25 -11.69
CA ARG A 467 -14.07 20.46 -12.64
C ARG A 467 -14.74 20.41 -14.00
N ILE A 468 -13.92 20.39 -15.05
CA ILE A 468 -14.37 20.03 -16.39
C ILE A 468 -14.80 18.56 -16.35
N LYS A 469 -16.05 18.27 -16.73
CA LYS A 469 -16.69 16.95 -16.54
C LYS A 469 -16.45 15.97 -17.69
N THR A 470 -15.89 16.43 -18.81
CA THR A 470 -15.54 15.59 -19.95
C THR A 470 -14.16 14.98 -19.77
N ARG A 471 -13.95 13.74 -20.24
CA ARG A 471 -12.60 13.16 -20.37
C ARG A 471 -11.81 13.90 -21.45
N ALA A 472 -10.48 13.80 -21.37
CA ALA A 472 -9.63 14.10 -22.51
C ALA A 472 -9.59 12.89 -23.45
N GLU A 473 -9.42 13.12 -24.75
CA GLU A 473 -9.32 12.05 -25.74
C GLU A 473 -8.08 12.27 -26.61
N TYR A 474 -7.18 11.28 -26.62
CA TYR A 474 -6.03 11.28 -27.54
C TYR A 474 -6.49 11.39 -29.00
N LYS A 475 -5.86 12.31 -29.75
CA LYS A 475 -6.14 12.57 -31.18
C LYS A 475 -4.98 12.20 -32.09
N GLY A 476 -3.79 12.02 -31.55
CA GLY A 476 -2.59 11.63 -32.30
C GLY A 476 -1.32 12.35 -31.85
N PRO A 477 -0.18 12.04 -32.49
CA PRO A 477 1.06 12.77 -32.29
C PRO A 477 0.91 14.21 -32.80
N GLY A 478 1.57 15.15 -32.11
CA GLY A 478 1.63 16.54 -32.52
C GLY A 478 2.67 16.80 -33.61
N SER A 479 2.84 18.08 -33.98
CA SER A 479 3.77 18.50 -35.03
C SER A 479 5.25 18.43 -34.63
N GLU A 480 5.55 18.31 -33.34
CA GLU A 480 6.91 18.23 -32.80
C GLU A 480 7.18 16.81 -32.28
N VAL A 481 8.46 16.39 -32.32
CA VAL A 481 8.88 15.08 -31.78
C VAL A 481 8.49 14.98 -30.30
N ASN A 482 8.01 13.81 -29.88
CA ASN A 482 7.55 13.53 -28.51
C ASN A 482 6.36 14.39 -28.04
N THR A 483 5.59 14.98 -28.96
CA THR A 483 4.33 15.68 -28.61
C THR A 483 3.10 14.82 -28.90
N TYR A 484 2.11 14.90 -28.01
CA TYR A 484 0.88 14.11 -28.02
C TYR A 484 -0.30 15.06 -27.80
N VAL A 485 -1.28 15.02 -28.71
CA VAL A 485 -2.43 15.93 -28.70
C VAL A 485 -3.66 15.20 -28.14
N TYR A 486 -4.27 15.81 -27.14
CA TYR A 486 -5.53 15.39 -26.53
C TYR A 486 -6.56 16.49 -26.79
N SER A 487 -7.82 16.12 -27.01
CA SER A 487 -8.92 17.09 -27.10
C SER A 487 -9.89 16.87 -25.95
N GLN A 488 -10.38 17.96 -25.36
CA GLN A 488 -11.33 17.96 -24.25
C GLN A 488 -12.40 19.05 -24.51
N LYS A 489 -13.62 18.84 -24.01
CA LYS A 489 -14.78 19.70 -24.31
C LYS A 489 -15.35 20.36 -23.08
N LEU A 490 -15.38 21.69 -23.04
CA LEU A 490 -16.08 22.45 -22.00
C LEU A 490 -17.48 22.82 -22.48
N TYR A 491 -18.54 22.36 -21.82
CA TYR A 491 -19.91 22.73 -22.20
C TYR A 491 -20.27 24.13 -21.71
N ASP A 492 -21.05 24.88 -22.49
CA ASP A 492 -21.42 26.28 -22.19
C ASP A 492 -22.21 26.42 -20.86
N GLY A 493 -22.82 25.33 -20.38
CA GLY A 493 -23.49 25.26 -19.07
C GLY A 493 -22.59 24.96 -17.86
N ASP A 494 -21.30 24.68 -18.06
CA ASP A 494 -20.33 24.46 -16.96
C ASP A 494 -19.67 25.78 -16.50
N THR A 495 -19.90 26.91 -17.18
CA THR A 495 -19.33 28.23 -16.81
C THR A 495 -20.36 29.35 -16.98
N THR A 496 -20.77 29.99 -15.87
CA THR A 496 -21.70 31.14 -15.90
C THR A 496 -21.01 32.51 -15.80
N GLU A 497 -19.71 32.55 -15.50
CA GLU A 497 -18.89 33.75 -15.28
C GLU A 497 -17.47 33.57 -15.84
N ASP A 498 -16.72 34.67 -15.96
CA ASP A 498 -15.31 34.66 -16.40
C ASP A 498 -14.47 33.75 -15.49
N THR A 499 -14.04 32.59 -16.00
CA THR A 499 -13.46 31.50 -15.22
C THR A 499 -12.13 31.03 -15.81
N THR A 500 -11.10 30.91 -14.98
CA THR A 500 -9.83 30.30 -15.36
C THR A 500 -9.72 28.89 -14.77
N TYR A 501 -9.58 27.89 -15.64
CA TYR A 501 -9.24 26.52 -15.29
C TYR A 501 -7.73 26.32 -15.35
N TYR A 502 -7.20 25.50 -14.44
CA TYR A 502 -5.83 25.01 -14.46
C TYR A 502 -5.82 23.48 -14.51
N ILE A 503 -4.75 22.90 -15.06
CA ILE A 503 -4.56 21.45 -14.99
C ILE A 503 -4.20 21.11 -13.54
N LYS A 504 -5.10 20.42 -12.85
CA LYS A 504 -4.91 19.96 -11.48
C LYS A 504 -3.97 18.77 -11.46
N GLN A 505 -4.18 17.78 -12.34
CA GLN A 505 -3.45 16.51 -12.36
C GLN A 505 -3.38 15.92 -13.79
N ILE A 506 -2.31 15.18 -14.07
CA ILE A 506 -2.11 14.31 -15.24
C ILE A 506 -1.56 12.97 -14.76
N HIS A 507 -2.00 11.86 -15.35
CA HIS A 507 -1.38 10.55 -15.24
C HIS A 507 -0.65 10.22 -16.53
N LEU A 508 0.57 9.71 -16.47
CA LEU A 508 1.30 9.14 -17.60
C LEU A 508 1.71 7.71 -17.28
N GLU A 509 1.58 6.80 -18.25
CA GLU A 509 2.08 5.42 -18.21
C GLU A 509 2.86 5.12 -19.49
N ASP A 510 3.86 4.23 -19.43
CA ASP A 510 4.56 3.70 -20.60
C ASP A 510 3.97 2.35 -21.06
N LYS A 511 4.68 1.61 -21.91
CA LYS A 511 4.27 0.24 -22.33
C LYS A 511 4.81 -0.88 -21.43
N ALA A 512 5.66 -0.56 -20.46
CA ALA A 512 6.13 -1.46 -19.41
C ALA A 512 5.31 -1.34 -18.12
N ARG A 513 4.25 -0.51 -18.13
CA ARG A 513 3.38 -0.16 -16.99
C ARG A 513 4.09 0.62 -15.88
N ASN A 514 5.20 1.30 -16.19
CA ASN A 514 5.72 2.35 -15.33
C ASN A 514 4.80 3.58 -15.44
N PHE A 515 4.29 4.05 -14.30
CA PHE A 515 3.41 5.21 -14.26
C PHE A 515 3.91 6.32 -13.33
N VAL A 516 3.39 7.53 -13.57
CA VAL A 516 3.63 8.70 -12.74
C VAL A 516 2.46 9.66 -12.79
N TYR A 517 2.14 10.25 -11.64
CA TYR A 517 1.19 11.34 -11.54
C TYR A 517 1.92 12.68 -11.46
N TYR A 518 1.58 13.59 -12.36
CA TYR A 518 1.97 14.99 -12.30
C TYR A 518 0.81 15.83 -11.76
N ARG A 519 1.10 16.85 -10.94
CA ARG A 519 0.09 17.63 -10.25
C ARG A 519 0.49 19.10 -10.12
N SER A 520 -0.48 20.01 -10.18
CA SER A 520 -0.22 21.45 -10.06
C SER A 520 0.31 21.81 -8.68
N THR A 521 1.22 22.79 -8.65
CA THR A 521 1.75 23.40 -7.43
C THR A 521 0.67 24.05 -6.55
N LYS A 522 -0.52 24.31 -7.12
CA LYS A 522 -1.71 24.83 -6.42
C LYS A 522 -2.48 23.76 -5.64
N SER A 523 -2.30 22.48 -5.96
CA SER A 523 -2.92 21.35 -5.26
C SER A 523 -1.90 20.21 -5.08
N PRO A 524 -0.84 20.40 -4.28
CA PRO A 524 0.21 19.39 -4.10
C PRO A 524 -0.32 18.14 -3.39
N ARG A 525 0.29 16.98 -3.68
CA ARG A 525 0.06 15.69 -3.00
C ARG A 525 1.40 14.93 -2.97
N GLU A 526 1.70 14.24 -1.86
CA GLU A 526 3.05 13.70 -1.56
C GLU A 526 3.52 12.56 -2.49
N ASP A 527 2.59 11.92 -3.20
CA ASP A 527 2.82 10.82 -4.15
C ASP A 527 2.89 11.29 -5.62
N THR A 528 2.88 12.60 -5.88
CA THR A 528 2.88 13.18 -7.23
C THR A 528 4.09 14.08 -7.50
N LEU A 529 4.55 14.13 -8.75
CA LEU A 529 5.52 15.13 -9.21
C LEU A 529 4.83 16.48 -9.51
N PRO A 530 5.51 17.62 -9.34
CA PRO A 530 4.98 18.91 -9.81
C PRO A 530 4.92 18.92 -11.35
N LEU A 531 3.86 19.51 -11.92
CA LEU A 531 3.81 19.82 -13.36
C LEU A 531 5.04 20.65 -13.79
N PRO A 532 5.61 20.41 -14.99
CA PRO A 532 6.78 21.16 -15.46
C PRO A 532 6.47 22.65 -15.68
N ASN A 533 5.22 22.96 -16.04
CA ASN A 533 4.69 24.31 -16.13
C ASN A 533 3.18 24.32 -15.83
N GLU A 534 2.67 25.44 -15.32
CA GLU A 534 1.24 25.64 -15.09
C GLU A 534 0.57 26.10 -16.39
N ALA A 535 -0.21 25.23 -17.03
CA ALA A 535 -1.06 25.60 -18.16
C ALA A 535 -2.49 25.91 -17.68
N THR A 536 -3.13 26.90 -18.30
CA THR A 536 -4.48 27.38 -17.94
C THR A 536 -5.34 27.64 -19.17
N LEU A 537 -6.64 27.37 -19.04
CA LEU A 537 -7.68 27.76 -19.98
C LEU A 537 -8.49 28.90 -19.36
N THR A 538 -8.61 30.04 -20.03
CA THR A 538 -9.47 31.16 -19.59
C THR A 538 -10.72 31.23 -20.44
N VAL A 539 -11.88 31.26 -19.79
CA VAL A 539 -13.21 31.39 -20.41
C VAL A 539 -13.74 32.75 -20.01
N GLY A 540 -14.01 33.67 -20.94
CA GLY A 540 -14.55 34.97 -20.55
C GLY A 540 -14.59 36.06 -21.62
N THR A 541 -15.08 37.24 -21.23
CA THR A 541 -15.12 38.41 -22.12
C THR A 541 -13.75 39.12 -22.17
N GLY A 542 -13.04 38.92 -23.28
CA GLY A 542 -11.60 39.19 -23.36
C GLY A 542 -11.15 40.63 -23.04
N GLY A 543 -10.22 40.75 -22.09
CA GLY A 543 -9.45 41.97 -21.81
C GLY A 543 -8.05 41.90 -22.44
N SER A 544 -7.81 42.69 -23.49
CA SER A 544 -6.49 42.74 -24.14
C SER A 544 -5.45 43.50 -23.30
N GLY A 545 -4.44 42.77 -22.81
CA GLY A 545 -3.10 43.29 -22.51
C GLY A 545 -2.89 44.14 -21.26
N GLY A 546 -2.06 43.61 -20.35
CA GLY A 546 -1.03 44.42 -19.66
C GLY A 546 -1.40 45.16 -18.36
N GLY A 547 -0.93 44.61 -17.24
CA GLY A 547 -0.27 45.43 -16.20
C GLY A 547 -1.13 46.05 -15.09
N GLY A 548 -1.04 45.46 -13.90
CA GLY A 548 -0.79 46.21 -12.66
C GLY A 548 -1.96 46.82 -11.89
N GLY A 549 -2.15 46.31 -10.67
CA GLY A 549 -2.42 47.17 -9.50
C GLY A 549 -3.86 47.25 -8.97
N GLY A 550 -4.03 46.77 -7.73
CA GLY A 550 -4.72 47.53 -6.69
C GLY A 550 -6.25 47.40 -6.53
N GLY A 551 -6.65 46.71 -5.47
CA GLY A 551 -7.56 47.28 -4.46
C GLY A 551 -9.08 47.08 -4.57
N GLY A 552 -9.61 46.30 -3.62
CA GLY A 552 -10.63 46.82 -2.68
C GLY A 552 -12.12 46.61 -2.95
N GLY A 553 -12.80 45.96 -2.00
CA GLY A 553 -14.27 45.95 -1.82
C GLY A 553 -15.04 45.02 -2.78
N GLY A 554 -16.26 44.53 -2.46
CA GLY A 554 -17.05 44.67 -1.22
C GLY A 554 -18.56 44.56 -1.49
N GLY A 555 -19.31 43.78 -0.69
CA GLY A 555 -20.74 43.45 -0.92
C GLY A 555 -20.93 42.32 -1.96
N GLY A 556 -21.91 41.42 -1.91
CA GLY A 556 -23.22 41.38 -1.24
C GLY A 556 -24.32 41.39 -2.32
N GLY A 557 -25.34 40.52 -2.39
CA GLY A 557 -25.89 39.48 -1.54
C GLY A 557 -27.23 38.99 -2.16
N GLY A 558 -27.86 37.94 -1.61
CA GLY A 558 -29.10 37.34 -2.14
C GLY A 558 -28.89 36.42 -3.36
N GLY A 559 -29.71 35.40 -3.62
CA GLY A 559 -30.80 34.84 -2.81
C GLY A 559 -31.84 34.07 -3.65
N GLY A 560 -32.20 32.85 -3.24
CA GLY A 560 -33.54 32.29 -3.47
C GLY A 560 -33.75 31.15 -4.49
N HIS A 561 -34.00 29.96 -3.92
CA HIS A 561 -35.02 28.98 -4.32
C HIS A 561 -34.84 28.05 -5.55
N HIS A 562 -35.51 26.89 -5.43
CA HIS A 562 -35.65 25.76 -6.36
C HIS A 562 -34.37 24.89 -6.52
N GLY A 563 -34.40 23.56 -6.47
CA GLY A 563 -35.50 22.64 -6.13
C GLY A 563 -35.38 21.28 -6.84
N GLY A 564 -35.21 20.20 -6.06
CA GLY A 564 -35.39 18.81 -6.52
C GLY A 564 -34.16 18.12 -7.15
N GLY A 565 -34.16 16.77 -7.11
CA GLY A 565 -33.20 15.91 -7.80
C GLY A 565 -32.31 15.09 -6.87
N GLY A 566 -32.80 13.93 -6.40
CA GLY A 566 -31.98 12.94 -5.71
C GLY A 566 -31.17 12.07 -6.67
N GLY A 567 -30.08 11.47 -6.17
CA GLY A 567 -29.23 10.55 -6.91
C GLY A 567 -28.14 10.00 -6.00
N GLY A 568 -28.44 8.89 -5.32
CA GLY A 568 -27.50 8.18 -4.46
C GLY A 568 -26.87 6.96 -5.14
N GLY A 569 -25.77 6.47 -4.58
CA GLY A 569 -25.00 5.32 -5.05
C GLY A 569 -23.73 5.73 -5.82
N GLY A 570 -22.54 5.21 -5.53
CA GLY A 570 -22.18 4.19 -4.53
C GLY A 570 -21.17 3.21 -5.11
N GLY A 571 -20.06 2.99 -4.39
CA GLY A 571 -18.94 2.16 -4.85
C GLY A 571 -17.97 2.91 -5.79
N GLY A 572 -16.67 2.66 -5.74
CA GLY A 572 -15.97 1.65 -4.93
C GLY A 572 -14.65 1.28 -5.59
N GLY A 573 -13.66 2.17 -5.51
CA GLY A 573 -12.33 1.97 -6.08
C GLY A 573 -11.28 2.10 -5.00
N GLY A 574 -11.13 1.04 -4.18
CA GLY A 574 -10.10 0.96 -3.16
C GLY A 574 -8.72 0.76 -3.80
N GLY A 575 -8.11 1.84 -4.29
CA GLY A 575 -6.69 1.83 -4.58
C GLY A 575 -5.94 1.62 -3.26
N ALA A 576 -5.21 0.52 -3.14
CA ALA A 576 -4.39 0.18 -1.99
C ALA A 576 -3.29 1.25 -1.82
N GLY A 577 -3.63 2.32 -1.10
CA GLY A 577 -2.71 3.32 -0.62
C GLY A 577 -1.87 2.76 0.51
N GLY A 578 -1.06 1.73 0.21
CA GLY A 578 -0.04 1.21 1.11
C GLY A 578 0.73 2.39 1.66
N SER A 579 0.66 2.58 2.98
CA SER A 579 1.08 3.85 3.61
C SER A 579 2.59 3.94 3.59
N ALA A 580 3.13 4.40 2.45
CA ALA A 580 4.53 4.60 2.23
C ALA A 580 5.03 5.54 3.31
N ASN A 581 5.83 5.01 4.25
CA ASN A 581 6.42 5.78 5.33
C ASN A 581 7.12 6.99 4.70
N ALA A 582 6.55 8.20 4.82
CA ALA A 582 7.05 9.41 4.16
C ALA A 582 8.50 9.77 4.56
N ASN A 583 8.99 9.13 5.62
CA ASN A 583 10.37 9.20 6.08
C ASN A 583 11.33 8.25 5.35
N LEU A 584 10.89 7.18 4.71
CA LEU A 584 11.80 6.18 4.12
C LEU A 584 12.37 6.63 2.77
N ILE A 585 13.70 6.60 2.64
CA ILE A 585 14.42 6.92 1.41
C ILE A 585 14.26 5.75 0.42
N ARG A 586 13.61 6.02 -0.73
CA ARG A 586 13.35 5.03 -1.78
C ARG A 586 14.63 4.65 -2.52
N SER A 587 14.84 3.35 -2.72
CA SER A 587 16.06 2.78 -3.32
C SER A 587 16.35 3.33 -4.73
N ALA A 588 15.38 3.27 -5.64
CA ALA A 588 15.54 3.70 -7.03
C ALA A 588 15.99 5.17 -7.18
N THR A 589 15.45 6.07 -6.35
CA THR A 589 15.80 7.51 -6.40
C THR A 589 17.27 7.75 -6.03
N VAL A 590 17.77 7.04 -5.00
CA VAL A 590 19.12 7.22 -4.49
C VAL A 590 20.18 6.44 -5.28
N THR A 591 19.86 5.27 -5.85
CA THR A 591 20.77 4.54 -6.75
C THR A 591 21.00 5.31 -8.06
N LYS A 592 19.95 5.87 -8.67
CA LYS A 592 20.08 6.75 -9.85
C LYS A 592 20.96 7.97 -9.56
N SER A 593 20.71 8.63 -8.43
CA SER A 593 21.54 9.76 -7.95
C SER A 593 23.00 9.35 -7.70
N THR A 594 23.23 8.12 -7.22
CA THR A 594 24.57 7.55 -6.99
C THR A 594 25.32 7.35 -8.30
N THR A 595 24.72 6.69 -9.28
CA THR A 595 25.34 6.44 -10.60
C THR A 595 25.77 7.75 -11.29
N THR A 596 24.92 8.78 -11.23
CA THR A 596 25.24 10.12 -11.77
C THR A 596 26.38 10.79 -11.00
N ALA A 597 26.33 10.79 -9.66
CA ALA A 597 27.37 11.41 -8.84
C ALA A 597 28.74 10.74 -9.03
N VAL A 598 28.78 9.41 -9.09
CA VAL A 598 30.00 8.62 -9.34
C VAL A 598 30.54 8.89 -10.73
N SER A 599 29.69 8.88 -11.77
CA SER A 599 30.12 9.16 -13.15
C SER A 599 30.73 10.56 -13.30
N ASN A 600 30.10 11.58 -12.68
CA ASN A 600 30.60 12.95 -12.67
C ASN A 600 31.92 13.09 -11.90
N ALA A 601 32.05 12.43 -10.74
CA ALA A 601 33.27 12.44 -9.94
C ALA A 601 34.45 11.78 -10.67
N ILE A 602 34.20 10.69 -11.42
CA ILE A 602 35.21 10.03 -12.27
C ILE A 602 35.60 10.93 -13.45
N ALA A 603 34.65 11.57 -14.12
CA ALA A 603 34.93 12.47 -15.24
C ALA A 603 35.80 13.67 -14.79
N ALA A 604 35.48 14.27 -13.64
CA ALA A 604 36.27 15.32 -13.03
C ALA A 604 37.69 14.84 -12.63
N ALA A 605 37.79 13.66 -12.01
CA ALA A 605 39.07 13.07 -11.61
C ALA A 605 39.98 12.79 -12.80
N LYS A 606 39.45 12.22 -13.90
CA LYS A 606 40.20 12.00 -15.14
C LYS A 606 40.70 13.30 -15.76
N LYS A 607 39.87 14.35 -15.78
CA LYS A 607 40.27 15.68 -16.25
C LYS A 607 41.38 16.30 -15.39
N ALA A 608 41.42 15.97 -14.09
CA ALA A 608 42.42 16.42 -13.13
C ALA A 608 43.64 15.48 -12.99
N GLY A 609 43.69 14.35 -13.71
CA GLY A 609 44.78 13.35 -13.59
C GLY A 609 44.81 12.59 -12.26
N LEU A 610 43.70 12.53 -11.52
CA LEU A 610 43.63 11.91 -10.19
C LEU A 610 43.29 10.42 -10.26
N ALA A 611 44.04 9.60 -9.52
CA ALA A 611 43.81 8.15 -9.41
C ALA A 611 42.63 7.77 -8.49
N SER A 612 42.19 8.70 -7.64
CA SER A 612 41.09 8.51 -6.70
C SER A 612 40.21 9.76 -6.59
N THR A 613 38.93 9.58 -6.28
CA THR A 613 37.95 10.66 -6.14
C THR A 613 36.89 10.34 -5.07
N THR A 614 36.14 11.35 -4.64
CA THR A 614 34.97 11.18 -3.76
C THR A 614 33.70 11.61 -4.48
N ALA A 615 32.71 10.73 -4.55
CA ALA A 615 31.38 10.99 -5.08
C ALA A 615 30.41 11.26 -3.92
N THR A 616 29.88 12.48 -3.83
CA THR A 616 28.84 12.82 -2.85
C THR A 616 27.46 12.67 -3.47
N VAL A 617 26.62 11.82 -2.87
CA VAL A 617 25.24 11.57 -3.28
C VAL A 617 24.32 12.34 -2.35
N THR A 618 23.65 13.38 -2.84
CA THR A 618 22.75 14.20 -2.02
C THR A 618 21.31 13.73 -2.13
N VAL A 619 20.69 13.41 -0.99
CA VAL A 619 19.27 13.09 -0.84
C VAL A 619 18.59 14.21 -0.06
N LYS A 620 17.43 14.69 -0.53
CA LYS A 620 16.70 15.83 0.10
C LYS A 620 15.31 15.47 0.62
N THR A 621 14.91 14.21 0.45
CA THR A 621 13.60 13.66 0.80
C THR A 621 13.79 12.38 1.61
N GLY A 622 12.90 12.11 2.56
CA GLY A 622 13.11 11.07 3.56
C GLY A 622 14.14 11.44 4.64
N THR A 623 14.05 10.74 5.77
CA THR A 623 14.94 10.85 6.93
C THR A 623 15.36 9.49 7.49
N GLU A 624 14.85 8.39 6.93
CA GLU A 624 15.12 7.00 7.33
C GLU A 624 15.64 6.21 6.13
N ILE A 625 16.57 5.27 6.33
CA ILE A 625 17.11 4.42 5.25
C ILE A 625 17.21 2.96 5.71
N SER A 626 16.93 2.04 4.80
CA SER A 626 17.00 0.59 5.06
C SER A 626 18.38 0.01 4.68
N PRO A 627 18.79 -1.11 5.30
CA PRO A 627 19.99 -1.84 4.89
C PRO A 627 19.97 -2.27 3.42
N GLN A 628 18.80 -2.64 2.89
CA GLN A 628 18.58 -2.99 1.48
C GLN A 628 18.94 -1.80 0.56
N THR A 629 18.40 -0.61 0.84
CA THR A 629 18.71 0.60 0.08
C THR A 629 20.20 0.94 0.13
N VAL A 630 20.86 0.77 1.28
CA VAL A 630 22.30 1.04 1.39
C VAL A 630 23.14 0.02 0.60
N ARG A 631 22.78 -1.28 0.63
CA ARG A 631 23.39 -2.30 -0.24
C ARG A 631 23.21 -1.96 -1.71
N ALA A 632 22.03 -1.49 -2.13
CA ALA A 632 21.76 -1.07 -3.49
C ALA A 632 22.61 0.15 -3.91
N ILE A 633 22.80 1.15 -3.03
CA ILE A 633 23.71 2.29 -3.25
C ILE A 633 25.15 1.82 -3.47
N VAL A 634 25.66 0.90 -2.63
CA VAL A 634 27.02 0.35 -2.77
C VAL A 634 27.16 -0.42 -4.08
N LYS A 635 26.18 -1.26 -4.44
CA LYS A 635 26.12 -1.97 -5.74
C LYS A 635 26.16 -0.98 -6.91
N ALA A 636 25.31 0.05 -6.90
CA ALA A 636 25.24 1.07 -7.94
C ALA A 636 26.56 1.86 -8.09
N ALA A 637 27.17 2.27 -6.97
CA ALA A 637 28.45 2.96 -6.98
C ALA A 637 29.58 2.10 -7.58
N ASN A 638 29.67 0.84 -7.16
CA ASN A 638 30.67 -0.11 -7.66
C ASN A 638 30.48 -0.38 -9.16
N THR A 639 29.24 -0.57 -9.62
CA THR A 639 28.92 -0.74 -11.05
C THR A 639 29.29 0.50 -11.87
N ALA A 640 28.99 1.70 -11.38
CA ALA A 640 29.34 2.95 -12.07
C ALA A 640 30.86 3.20 -12.16
N ALA A 641 31.62 2.76 -11.14
CA ALA A 641 33.08 2.83 -11.11
C ALA A 641 33.78 1.69 -11.89
N ALA A 642 33.07 0.60 -12.19
CA ALA A 642 33.64 -0.60 -12.79
C ALA A 642 34.37 -0.31 -14.12
N LYS A 643 35.60 -0.84 -14.23
CA LYS A 643 36.46 -0.72 -15.41
C LYS A 643 36.79 0.74 -15.81
N LYS A 644 36.58 1.73 -14.92
CA LYS A 644 36.86 3.15 -15.23
C LYS A 644 38.28 3.62 -14.87
N GLY A 645 39.04 2.87 -14.07
CA GLY A 645 40.44 3.16 -13.75
C GLY A 645 40.68 4.30 -12.74
N VAL A 646 39.66 4.68 -11.98
CA VAL A 646 39.73 5.66 -10.89
C VAL A 646 39.05 5.06 -9.67
N ALA A 647 39.69 5.06 -8.51
CA ALA A 647 39.09 4.60 -7.26
C ALA A 647 38.05 5.63 -6.76
N VAL A 648 36.86 5.18 -6.39
CA VAL A 648 35.78 6.08 -5.94
C VAL A 648 35.39 5.75 -4.51
N ASN A 649 35.51 6.75 -3.63
CA ASN A 649 34.88 6.72 -2.32
C ASN A 649 33.49 7.37 -2.42
N THR A 650 32.45 6.72 -1.91
CA THR A 650 31.08 7.25 -1.98
C THR A 650 30.69 7.82 -0.63
N ILE A 651 30.07 9.00 -0.60
CA ILE A 651 29.48 9.59 0.60
C ILE A 651 28.02 9.85 0.34
N LEU A 652 27.12 9.20 1.09
CA LEU A 652 25.70 9.52 1.08
C LEU A 652 25.46 10.71 2.02
N SER A 653 24.71 11.71 1.55
CA SER A 653 24.43 12.97 2.25
C SER A 653 22.92 13.23 2.28
N ILE A 654 22.28 12.92 3.39
CA ILE A 654 20.86 13.19 3.63
C ILE A 654 20.73 14.62 4.16
N GLU A 655 19.98 15.48 3.46
CA GLU A 655 19.80 16.89 3.78
C GLU A 655 18.34 17.23 4.07
N ASN A 656 18.11 17.87 5.22
CA ASN A 656 16.82 18.48 5.53
C ASN A 656 16.93 20.00 5.36
N TRP A 657 16.05 20.58 4.55
CA TRP A 657 15.98 22.00 4.26
C TRP A 657 14.71 22.61 4.88
N LYS A 658 14.77 23.88 5.28
CA LYS A 658 13.62 24.64 5.80
C LYS A 658 13.56 26.03 5.19
N VAL A 659 12.37 26.62 5.12
CA VAL A 659 12.19 28.03 4.77
C VAL A 659 12.50 28.89 6.00
N ASP A 660 13.45 29.80 5.88
CA ASP A 660 13.69 30.84 6.86
C ASP A 660 12.55 31.87 6.81
N ARG A 661 11.78 31.99 7.91
CA ARG A 661 10.58 32.84 7.96
C ARG A 661 10.85 34.34 7.84
N ASN A 662 12.08 34.79 8.08
CA ASN A 662 12.45 36.21 8.06
C ASN A 662 12.94 36.65 6.68
N THR A 663 13.55 35.74 5.92
CA THR A 663 14.16 36.01 4.61
C THR A 663 13.46 35.34 3.44
N GLY A 664 12.54 34.40 3.70
CA GLY A 664 11.85 33.60 2.68
C GLY A 664 12.73 32.60 1.94
N LYS A 665 14.00 32.43 2.35
CA LYS A 665 14.98 31.60 1.65
C LYS A 665 15.04 30.18 2.23
N ASN A 666 15.28 29.21 1.36
CA ASN A 666 15.62 27.85 1.77
C ASN A 666 17.01 27.85 2.44
N VAL A 667 17.06 27.41 3.68
CA VAL A 667 18.28 27.24 4.47
C VAL A 667 18.40 25.79 4.92
N LEU A 668 19.63 25.29 5.04
CA LEU A 668 19.88 23.96 5.57
C LEU A 668 19.39 23.91 7.03
N ASN A 669 18.60 22.89 7.38
CA ASN A 669 18.22 22.63 8.76
C ASN A 669 19.28 21.74 9.41
N TYR A 670 19.57 20.61 8.76
CA TYR A 670 20.68 19.72 9.07
C TYR A 670 21.06 18.88 7.85
N ARG A 671 22.28 18.31 7.87
CA ARG A 671 22.72 17.25 6.96
C ARG A 671 23.32 16.12 7.80
N ALA A 672 23.04 14.87 7.42
CA ALA A 672 23.76 13.69 7.90
C ALA A 672 24.49 13.05 6.72
N ALA A 673 25.81 12.88 6.83
CA ALA A 673 26.65 12.33 5.78
C ALA A 673 27.48 11.14 6.28
N PHE A 674 27.47 10.04 5.54
CA PHE A 674 28.19 8.83 5.90
C PHE A 674 28.69 8.05 4.67
N ASP A 675 29.64 7.16 4.91
CA ASP A 675 30.16 6.20 3.94
C ASP A 675 29.24 4.96 3.93
N PRO A 676 28.49 4.68 2.84
CA PRO A 676 27.55 3.57 2.78
C PRO A 676 28.25 2.20 2.77
N ALA A 677 29.54 2.12 2.41
CA ALA A 677 30.29 0.87 2.47
C ALA A 677 30.70 0.48 3.90
N LYS A 678 30.59 1.40 4.87
CA LYS A 678 30.83 1.15 6.31
C LYS A 678 29.56 0.79 7.08
N TRP A 679 28.42 0.60 6.41
CA TRP A 679 27.15 0.28 7.04
C TRP A 679 27.15 -1.12 7.68
N THR A 680 26.79 -1.20 8.95
CA THR A 680 26.70 -2.47 9.71
C THR A 680 25.33 -2.74 10.33
N ALA A 681 24.40 -1.80 10.27
CA ALA A 681 23.09 -1.93 10.93
C ALA A 681 22.20 -2.97 10.22
N ALA A 682 21.61 -3.88 10.99
CA ALA A 682 20.66 -4.88 10.49
C ALA A 682 19.23 -4.31 10.32
N THR A 683 18.95 -3.13 10.85
CA THR A 683 17.64 -2.45 10.82
C THR A 683 17.75 -1.09 10.12
N ASN A 684 16.60 -0.48 9.81
CA ASN A 684 16.57 0.91 9.35
C ASN A 684 17.21 1.86 10.37
N LEU A 685 17.81 2.95 9.88
CA LEU A 685 18.36 4.04 10.71
C LEU A 685 17.69 5.38 10.39
N LYS A 686 17.45 6.19 11.42
CA LYS A 686 16.75 7.48 11.35
C LYS A 686 17.71 8.66 11.54
N PHE A 687 17.85 9.52 10.55
CA PHE A 687 18.75 10.66 10.54
C PHE A 687 18.06 11.98 10.91
N SER A 688 16.76 11.97 11.20
CA SER A 688 16.05 13.13 11.70
C SER A 688 16.55 13.55 13.08
N LEU A 689 16.70 14.86 13.26
CA LEU A 689 17.19 15.46 14.50
C LEU A 689 16.53 16.80 14.83
N ARG A 690 16.67 17.21 16.10
CA ARG A 690 16.28 18.51 16.64
C ARG A 690 17.47 19.12 17.38
N THR A 691 17.58 20.45 17.37
CA THR A 691 18.68 21.20 18.03
C THR A 691 18.39 21.61 19.47
N ASP A 692 17.41 20.97 20.12
CA ASP A 692 17.19 21.07 21.56
C ASP A 692 16.36 19.89 22.10
N ASP A 693 16.41 19.70 23.43
CA ASP A 693 15.47 18.89 24.20
C ASP A 693 15.30 19.50 25.60
N LEU A 694 14.15 20.14 25.86
CA LEU A 694 13.87 20.82 27.12
C LEU A 694 13.92 19.89 28.34
N SER A 695 13.55 18.62 28.18
CA SER A 695 13.54 17.63 29.26
C SER A 695 14.96 17.27 29.68
N VAL A 696 15.81 16.95 28.69
CA VAL A 696 17.23 16.65 28.93
C VAL A 696 17.97 17.89 29.41
N ARG A 697 17.72 19.08 28.84
CA ARG A 697 18.28 20.36 29.30
C ARG A 697 17.98 20.59 30.79
N THR A 698 16.70 20.50 31.18
CA THR A 698 16.27 20.70 32.58
C THR A 698 16.89 19.66 33.52
N ALA A 699 17.07 18.41 33.08
CA ALA A 699 17.73 17.38 33.87
C ALA A 699 19.23 17.65 34.04
N PHE A 700 19.93 18.05 32.97
CA PHE A 700 21.35 18.36 33.00
C PHE A 700 21.65 19.64 33.78
N GLU A 701 20.86 20.70 33.61
CA GLU A 701 21.01 21.96 34.36
C GLU A 701 20.79 21.79 35.88
N LYS A 702 20.11 20.72 36.32
CA LYS A 702 20.02 20.36 37.76
C LYS A 702 21.31 19.71 38.28
N ILE A 703 22.00 18.94 37.45
CA ILE A 703 23.14 18.08 37.85
C ILE A 703 24.49 18.75 37.57
N TYR A 704 24.60 19.52 36.48
CA TYR A 704 25.84 20.08 35.97
C TYR A 704 25.80 21.61 35.95
N ALA A 705 26.95 22.24 36.18
CA ALA A 705 27.12 23.69 36.16
C ALA A 705 27.40 24.27 34.75
N ASN A 706 27.40 23.42 33.72
CA ASN A 706 27.79 23.78 32.35
C ASN A 706 26.67 24.51 31.61
N GLN A 707 27.03 25.44 30.71
CA GLN A 707 26.16 25.79 29.59
C GLN A 707 26.23 24.64 28.57
N MET A 708 25.16 24.43 27.79
CA MET A 708 25.12 23.35 26.80
C MET A 708 24.23 23.65 25.60
N ALA A 709 24.60 23.07 24.46
CA ALA A 709 23.75 22.86 23.31
C ALA A 709 23.42 21.36 23.22
N ILE A 710 22.22 21.01 22.78
CA ILE A 710 21.73 19.63 22.74
C ILE A 710 21.29 19.31 21.33
N ILE A 711 21.72 18.17 20.80
CA ILE A 711 21.19 17.60 19.56
C ILE A 711 20.46 16.32 19.94
N LYS A 712 19.18 16.23 19.60
CA LYS A 712 18.35 15.05 19.79
C LYS A 712 18.14 14.36 18.45
N PHE A 713 18.59 13.13 18.31
CA PHE A 713 18.28 12.27 17.18
C PHE A 713 17.01 11.47 17.45
N ASP A 714 16.25 11.18 16.41
CA ASP A 714 15.17 10.19 16.51
C ASP A 714 15.74 8.75 16.50
N GLN A 715 16.94 8.52 15.95
CA GLN A 715 17.68 7.25 16.10
C GLN A 715 17.88 6.89 17.57
N LYS A 716 17.65 5.62 17.90
CA LYS A 716 17.98 5.04 19.21
C LYS A 716 19.25 4.21 19.13
N GLY A 717 20.10 4.33 20.15
CA GLY A 717 21.38 3.62 20.21
C GLY A 717 22.38 4.05 19.12
N SER A 718 23.19 3.12 18.64
CA SER A 718 24.23 3.38 17.64
C SER A 718 23.67 3.48 16.22
N PHE A 719 24.38 4.23 15.36
CA PHE A 719 24.22 4.15 13.90
C PHE A 719 24.96 2.93 13.31
N GLY A 720 25.91 2.31 14.02
CA GLY A 720 26.75 1.22 13.48
C GLY A 720 27.89 1.70 12.56
N MET A 721 27.91 2.97 12.16
CA MET A 721 29.02 3.61 11.44
C MET A 721 29.23 5.06 11.89
N PRO A 722 30.39 5.68 11.60
CA PRO A 722 30.59 7.11 11.81
C PRO A 722 29.71 7.94 10.85
N VAL A 723 28.90 8.82 11.41
CA VAL A 723 28.03 9.77 10.69
C VAL A 723 28.49 11.19 10.98
N THR A 724 28.79 11.96 9.93
CA THR A 724 29.10 13.38 10.02
C THR A 724 27.83 14.20 9.95
N ILE A 725 27.56 14.99 10.98
CA ILE A 725 26.39 15.83 11.12
C ILE A 725 26.79 17.29 10.89
N THR A 726 26.13 17.95 9.93
CA THR A 726 26.17 19.41 9.75
C THR A 726 24.89 20.01 10.32
N VAL A 727 24.99 20.89 11.31
CA VAL A 727 23.81 21.44 12.01
C VAL A 727 24.14 22.78 12.68
N LYS A 728 23.12 23.60 12.98
CA LYS A 728 23.30 24.91 13.63
C LYS A 728 22.46 25.07 14.92
N PRO A 729 22.88 24.45 16.04
CA PRO A 729 22.35 24.73 17.37
C PRO A 729 22.58 26.18 17.83
N ASP A 730 21.94 26.56 18.93
CA ASP A 730 22.24 27.80 19.64
C ASP A 730 23.55 27.66 20.43
N PHE A 731 24.60 28.35 19.97
CA PHE A 731 25.89 28.44 20.64
C PHE A 731 26.10 29.78 21.37
N SER A 732 25.07 30.63 21.50
CA SER A 732 25.19 32.00 22.06
C SER A 732 25.78 32.08 23.47
N LYS A 733 25.74 30.97 24.22
CA LYS A 733 26.25 30.85 25.59
C LYS A 733 27.49 29.95 25.74
N LEU A 734 28.15 29.58 24.64
CA LEU A 734 29.25 28.62 24.60
C LEU A 734 30.50 29.22 23.93
N ASN A 735 31.68 28.97 24.50
CA ASN A 735 32.93 29.18 23.76
C ASN A 735 33.11 28.11 22.68
N THR A 736 32.91 28.48 21.41
CA THR A 736 33.00 27.58 20.25
C THR A 736 34.41 27.07 19.93
N GLN A 737 35.44 27.63 20.57
CA GLN A 737 36.84 27.18 20.42
C GLN A 737 37.21 26.00 21.32
N THR A 738 36.40 25.69 22.35
CA THR A 738 36.73 24.70 23.39
C THR A 738 35.62 23.66 23.57
N LEU A 739 35.02 23.19 22.49
CA LEU A 739 33.86 22.30 22.54
C LEU A 739 34.19 20.86 22.95
N TYR A 740 33.41 20.33 23.89
CA TYR A 740 33.40 18.94 24.35
C TYR A 740 32.06 18.30 24.01
N PHE A 741 32.11 17.08 23.47
CA PHE A 741 30.96 16.35 22.95
C PHE A 741 30.73 15.09 23.78
N TYR A 742 29.47 14.81 24.14
CA TYR A 742 29.08 13.63 24.91
C TYR A 742 27.85 12.98 24.30
N ALA A 743 27.90 11.67 24.06
CA ALA A 743 26.72 10.87 23.79
C ALA A 743 25.99 10.59 25.11
N TYR A 744 24.69 10.88 25.17
CA TYR A 744 23.84 10.62 26.31
C TYR A 744 22.70 9.66 25.93
N ASP A 745 22.58 8.58 26.69
CA ASP A 745 21.44 7.67 26.64
C ASP A 745 20.49 8.00 27.78
N GLN A 746 19.31 8.53 27.44
CA GLN A 746 18.30 8.91 28.42
C GLN A 746 17.64 7.72 29.12
N ALA A 747 17.54 6.56 28.48
CA ALA A 747 16.91 5.37 29.05
C ALA A 747 17.85 4.73 30.08
N ASN A 748 19.11 4.54 29.70
CA ASN A 748 20.14 3.95 30.56
C ASN A 748 20.78 4.96 31.53
N LYS A 749 20.51 6.26 31.35
CA LYS A 749 21.09 7.41 32.09
C LYS A 749 22.63 7.45 32.03
N THR A 750 23.21 6.87 30.99
CA THR A 750 24.67 6.82 30.77
C THR A 750 25.13 8.00 29.91
N ILE A 751 26.30 8.55 30.23
CA ILE A 751 26.95 9.59 29.45
C ILE A 751 28.39 9.21 29.13
N THR A 752 28.75 9.32 27.86
CA THR A 752 30.07 8.91 27.34
C THR A 752 30.65 10.03 26.49
N GLN A 753 31.90 10.43 26.74
CA GLN A 753 32.56 11.45 25.93
C GLN A 753 32.88 10.92 24.53
N ILE A 754 32.58 11.71 23.50
CA ILE A 754 33.00 11.45 22.13
C ILE A 754 34.43 11.97 21.99
N ALA A 755 35.40 11.06 21.95
CA ALA A 755 36.82 11.41 22.05
C ALA A 755 37.39 12.09 20.78
N ALA A 756 36.87 11.75 19.60
CA ALA A 756 37.32 12.30 18.31
C ALA A 756 36.14 12.76 17.44
N PRO A 757 35.46 13.86 17.81
CA PRO A 757 34.28 14.35 17.09
C PRO A 757 34.62 15.08 15.77
N ASN A 758 35.90 15.24 15.42
CA ASN A 758 36.37 15.89 14.18
C ASN A 758 35.66 17.24 13.89
N ASN A 759 35.41 18.04 14.92
CA ASN A 759 34.46 19.14 14.82
C ASN A 759 35.08 20.43 14.27
N TRP A 760 34.32 21.14 13.43
CA TRP A 760 34.72 22.44 12.88
C TRP A 760 33.48 23.26 12.45
N PHE A 761 33.67 24.57 12.22
CA PHE A 761 32.61 25.46 11.76
C PHE A 761 32.86 25.92 10.33
N ASP A 762 31.82 25.88 9.48
CA ASP A 762 31.91 26.43 8.13
C ASP A 762 31.69 27.95 8.07
N LYS A 763 31.93 28.54 6.89
CA LYS A 763 31.75 29.99 6.64
C LYS A 763 30.30 30.48 6.82
N SER A 764 29.33 29.57 6.84
CA SER A 764 27.91 29.84 7.09
C SER A 764 27.55 29.67 8.57
N GLY A 765 28.51 29.26 9.41
CA GLY A 765 28.36 29.06 10.85
C GLY A 765 27.60 27.79 11.21
N TYR A 766 27.58 26.75 10.36
CA TYR A 766 27.13 25.43 10.78
C TYR A 766 28.28 24.69 11.45
N LEU A 767 27.97 23.98 12.54
CA LEU A 767 28.87 23.02 13.16
C LEU A 767 28.83 21.72 12.33
N HIS A 768 30.00 21.24 11.97
CA HIS A 768 30.24 19.89 11.48
C HIS A 768 30.87 19.09 12.62
N PHE A 769 30.42 17.85 12.85
CA PHE A 769 31.06 16.90 13.78
C PHE A 769 30.67 15.46 13.41
N THR A 770 31.45 14.47 13.86
CA THR A 770 31.21 13.04 13.63
C THR A 770 30.73 12.36 14.92
N THR A 771 29.72 11.49 14.82
CA THR A 771 29.24 10.61 15.90
C THR A 771 28.94 9.20 15.37
N THR A 772 29.10 8.18 16.20
CA THR A 772 28.59 6.81 15.96
C THR A 772 27.30 6.52 16.74
N MET A 773 26.87 7.44 17.59
CA MET A 773 25.73 7.30 18.50
C MET A 773 24.63 8.30 18.16
N GLY A 774 23.39 7.82 18.16
CA GLY A 774 22.16 8.62 18.14
C GLY A 774 21.76 9.04 19.56
N ASN A 775 20.49 8.89 19.93
CA ASN A 775 19.90 9.41 21.16
C ASN A 775 20.11 10.92 21.30
N HIS A 776 21.00 11.36 22.19
CA HIS A 776 21.33 12.76 22.40
C HIS A 776 22.84 12.99 22.35
N VAL A 777 23.26 14.08 21.70
CA VAL A 777 24.62 14.61 21.80
C VAL A 777 24.56 15.93 22.57
N ILE A 778 25.25 15.95 23.71
CA ILE A 778 25.40 17.11 24.58
C ILE A 778 26.73 17.78 24.24
N ILE A 779 26.68 19.07 23.90
CA ILE A 779 27.84 19.89 23.54
C ILE A 779 28.03 20.95 24.60
N THR A 780 29.24 21.07 25.14
CA THR A 780 29.62 22.00 26.21
C THR A 780 30.96 22.67 25.87
N ASP A 781 31.30 23.79 26.50
CA ASP A 781 32.52 24.56 26.23
C ASP A 781 33.69 24.28 27.19
N ARG A 782 33.49 23.32 28.09
CA ARG A 782 34.44 22.79 29.07
C ARG A 782 33.96 21.41 29.52
N PRO A 783 34.81 20.57 30.14
CA PRO A 783 34.38 19.27 30.67
C PRO A 783 33.16 19.38 31.59
N LEU A 784 32.35 18.32 31.66
CA LEU A 784 31.16 18.31 32.53
C LEU A 784 31.55 18.39 34.00
N VAL A 785 31.07 19.42 34.70
CA VAL A 785 31.31 19.66 36.12
C VAL A 785 29.98 19.56 36.85
N LYS A 786 29.89 18.62 37.80
CA LYS A 786 28.71 18.47 38.67
C LYS A 786 28.57 19.69 39.60
N LYS A 787 27.32 20.01 39.95
CA LYS A 787 26.98 21.00 40.99
C LYS A 787 27.22 20.44 42.40
#